data_AF-A0A6C1RSE9-F1
#
_entry.id   AF-A0A6C1RSE9-F1
#
_cell.length_a   1.000
_cell.length_b   1.000
_cell.length_c   1.000
_cell.angle_alpha   90.00
_cell.angle_beta   90.00
_cell.angle_gamma   90.00
#
_symmetry.space_group_name_H-M   'P 1'
#
loop_
_entity.id
_entity.type
_entity.pdbx_description
1 polymer ?
#
loop_
_entity_poly.entity_id
_entity_poly.type
_entity_poly.pdbx_seq_one_letter_code
_entity_poly.pdbx_strand_id
1 'polypeptide(L)'
;MPRAAWLIIALVLLLLPGYALFGAGQREDPVAAARALIAEGQINEAIMLLQDTVRRSPHRIEEAERLLAEIRSVRSRYNDLLERLVTHLNQNPEDIVTTLAIIEEMEALDRHPNVRIAQQVDLARVVAQLAYDRSVADGIMTEAAELLQDGRYAAAVQRYLDGFDLQRDAFERRDYPDMIEGSVDRAIAQVRREAVSFQQRVEEFETAYQTLLQEIDSLAFEGIEGSLEVFGELQAASRQGEILTEEAAATISGHRATVPALFPDDPVDWHMVLLEQFIAGRRGVEQREGILGAQRLIRERRQQRLSVAFEAAREDLQSLAQADYSARRWSEARQHYLDIQQLSRFAMAMSVAGSEVQPEEADELEFALQSLSETAREVYLLHHAAYRGAETLAEFAVGLQSMDSALQQSAESVEELNLRRVQLADAVEVLDQQREQWDNTVSRYPVEQPSFPDGAAELVSRTSQQLADSHTEVRSAEIETVRRIGSLRYDRLREGYQSNRDGLQFAVQRIEGVEQTVENQDENDEQASVVYRYPREALADLQQSASRIEELRADTESLIQALADEREYVRRDEEVSRTLADAQRLLAELESLQNNVANAIDTAEQRLAGATELRARGDQLVAQTEQALAALDVERAGDLWQQAREAYFESLEIQQDEDFREQADARIVALGVRLQEAENEVIVQRVRELIDQADNLYRQEEYRSARSVLNEARDTWARTNVDENPEIERLDRFVSAALTMESRRTLISTEPLYPVLSNYLNLAQNDYDRAQDLIRNNSLAAAQPFLSRAEQNLQNVTAVRPYNWEARLLRLEILRIVEADDFDALFRNRVDEAWARRNEDPTEALVDLQALQAINPDYPNLRSRIEQLEISLGIRPDPVTQAQIARSNQLLQQAQNLAAAGGTAQVRAAISVLEEAVTLNPENNQAKVLLDSLRIGSGGQAAVALSSADEQQFRRAETLFVEGNVAQAFAIVERLLQSENNRLYPPLLNLRQRIANRLGI
;
A
#
# COMPACT_ATOMS: atom_id res chain seq x y z
N MET A 1 34.07 -86.18 60.73
CA MET A 1 34.24 -87.61 60.34
C MET A 1 33.81 -87.75 58.89
N PRO A 2 34.29 -88.74 58.11
CA PRO A 2 35.40 -89.69 58.37
C PRO A 2 36.78 -89.09 57.95
N ARG A 3 38.00 -89.62 58.19
CA ARG A 3 38.61 -90.86 58.74
C ARG A 3 38.93 -92.05 57.80
N ALA A 4 40.14 -92.61 58.00
CA ALA A 4 40.69 -93.92 57.56
C ALA A 4 41.00 -94.08 56.04
N ALA A 5 41.97 -94.87 55.56
CA ALA A 5 43.17 -95.58 56.10
C ALA A 5 44.07 -95.97 54.88
N TRP A 6 45.30 -96.53 54.89
CA TRP A 6 46.17 -97.25 55.85
C TRP A 6 47.65 -96.82 55.64
N LEU A 7 48.71 -97.09 56.42
CA LEU A 7 49.03 -97.89 57.62
C LEU A 7 49.50 -99.37 57.49
N ILE A 8 50.82 -99.57 57.74
CA ILE A 8 51.53 -100.74 58.32
C ILE A 8 51.78 -102.00 57.47
N ILE A 9 53.03 -102.12 56.97
CA ILE A 9 53.91 -103.31 57.05
C ILE A 9 55.34 -102.78 57.28
N ALA A 10 56.15 -103.21 58.25
CA ALA A 10 55.85 -103.95 59.47
C ALA A 10 56.80 -103.50 60.60
N LEU A 11 56.27 -103.31 61.82
CA LEU A 11 57.06 -103.07 63.03
C LEU A 11 57.40 -104.42 63.68
N VAL A 12 58.64 -104.87 63.54
CA VAL A 12 59.16 -106.08 64.19
C VAL A 12 60.52 -105.77 64.83
N LEU A 13 60.74 -106.25 66.05
CA LEU A 13 61.96 -106.10 66.86
C LEU A 13 62.31 -104.68 67.32
N LEU A 14 61.33 -104.05 67.96
CA LEU A 14 61.60 -103.19 69.11
C LEU A 14 62.07 -104.09 70.28
N LEU A 15 63.27 -103.87 70.85
CA LEU A 15 63.59 -103.92 72.30
C LEU A 15 65.10 -103.81 72.62
N LEU A 16 65.38 -103.17 73.76
CA LEU A 16 66.68 -102.91 74.42
C LEU A 16 67.10 -104.12 75.31
N PRO A 17 68.27 -104.16 76.04
CA PRO A 17 69.23 -103.07 76.32
C PRO A 17 70.75 -103.43 76.30
N GLY A 18 71.59 -102.38 76.33
CA GLY A 18 72.74 -102.18 77.25
C GLY A 18 73.94 -103.14 77.26
N TYR A 19 75.16 -102.60 77.10
CA TYR A 19 76.14 -102.40 78.18
C TYR A 19 77.36 -101.61 77.66
N ALA A 20 78.05 -100.88 78.54
CA ALA A 20 79.30 -100.18 78.21
C ALA A 20 80.51 -100.91 78.79
N LEU A 21 81.67 -100.87 78.10
CA LEU A 21 83.00 -100.94 78.72
C LEU A 21 84.11 -100.50 77.74
N PHE A 22 85.29 -100.24 78.28
CA PHE A 22 86.44 -99.62 77.60
C PHE A 22 87.24 -100.58 76.70
N GLY A 23 87.82 -100.03 75.63
CA GLY A 23 89.28 -100.07 75.46
C GLY A 23 89.91 -101.04 74.46
N ALA A 24 90.09 -100.60 73.22
CA ALA A 24 91.32 -100.79 72.42
C ALA A 24 91.25 -99.88 71.17
N GLY A 25 92.34 -99.18 70.85
CA GLY A 25 92.36 -98.31 69.67
C GLY A 25 92.63 -99.07 68.37
N GLN A 26 91.69 -99.01 67.42
CA GLN A 26 92.05 -99.09 66.00
C GLN A 26 92.31 -97.66 65.50
N ARG A 27 93.36 -97.48 64.71
CA ARG A 27 93.53 -96.25 63.92
C ARG A 27 92.58 -96.33 62.74
N GLU A 28 91.85 -95.25 62.48
CA GLU A 28 91.23 -95.05 61.17
C GLU A 28 92.31 -95.08 60.08
N ASP A 29 91.96 -95.57 58.90
CA ASP A 29 92.89 -95.69 57.79
C ASP A 29 93.16 -94.29 57.18
N PRO A 30 94.38 -93.73 57.32
CA PRO A 30 94.65 -92.38 56.81
C PRO A 30 94.72 -92.35 55.27
N VAL A 31 94.88 -93.49 54.59
CA VAL A 31 94.76 -93.60 53.12
C VAL A 31 93.29 -93.54 52.70
N ALA A 32 92.39 -94.13 53.49
CA ALA A 32 90.95 -94.06 53.25
C ALA A 32 90.40 -92.67 53.57
N ALA A 33 90.80 -92.07 54.70
CA ALA A 33 90.45 -90.70 55.05
C ALA A 33 91.02 -89.70 54.02
N ALA A 34 92.25 -89.87 53.54
CA ALA A 34 92.77 -89.04 52.44
C ALA A 34 91.97 -89.20 51.14
N ARG A 35 91.45 -90.40 50.83
CA ARG A 35 90.56 -90.61 49.68
C ARG A 35 89.19 -89.94 49.86
N ALA A 36 88.66 -89.88 51.08
CA ALA A 36 87.47 -89.09 51.39
C ALA A 36 87.73 -87.59 51.18
N LEU A 37 88.82 -87.05 51.75
CA LEU A 37 89.23 -85.66 51.56
C LEU A 37 89.44 -85.29 50.07
N ILE A 38 89.95 -86.20 49.23
CA ILE A 38 90.02 -85.99 47.77
C ILE A 38 88.62 -85.93 47.15
N ALA A 39 87.72 -86.85 47.50
CA ALA A 39 86.34 -86.89 46.99
C ALA A 39 85.47 -85.71 47.48
N GLU A 40 85.80 -85.14 48.63
CA GLU A 40 85.16 -83.96 49.21
C GLU A 40 85.73 -82.64 48.67
N GLY A 41 86.87 -82.69 47.95
CA GLY A 41 87.54 -81.53 47.36
C GLY A 41 88.54 -80.83 48.30
N GLN A 42 88.85 -81.40 49.46
CA GLN A 42 89.81 -80.87 50.44
C GLN A 42 91.25 -81.30 50.11
N ILE A 43 91.69 -80.99 48.88
CA ILE A 43 92.95 -81.48 48.29
C ILE A 43 94.18 -81.12 49.13
N ASN A 44 94.20 -79.93 49.75
CA ASN A 44 95.32 -79.48 50.57
C ASN A 44 95.48 -80.30 51.86
N GLU A 45 94.37 -80.72 52.47
CA GLU A 45 94.35 -81.54 53.67
C GLU A 45 94.68 -83.01 53.35
N ALA A 46 94.17 -83.52 52.23
CA ALA A 46 94.58 -84.80 51.67
C ALA A 46 96.09 -84.88 51.42
N ILE A 47 96.72 -83.83 50.86
CA ILE A 47 98.18 -83.77 50.71
C ILE A 47 98.89 -83.91 52.06
N MET A 48 98.48 -83.17 53.09
CA MET A 48 99.12 -83.23 54.41
C MET A 48 98.97 -84.62 55.05
N LEU A 49 97.77 -85.20 54.99
CA LEU A 49 97.49 -86.52 55.54
C LEU A 49 98.27 -87.63 54.80
N LEU A 50 98.40 -87.53 53.47
CA LEU A 50 99.20 -88.46 52.67
C LEU A 50 100.71 -88.30 52.92
N GLN A 51 101.22 -87.08 53.08
CA GLN A 51 102.63 -86.84 53.41
C GLN A 51 103.00 -87.38 54.80
N ASP A 52 102.11 -87.24 55.79
CA ASP A 52 102.30 -87.85 57.11
C ASP A 52 102.17 -89.38 57.04
N THR A 53 101.28 -89.92 56.21
CA THR A 53 101.13 -91.36 55.97
C THR A 53 102.39 -91.96 55.33
N VAL A 54 102.96 -91.34 54.30
CA VAL A 54 104.23 -91.75 53.67
C VAL A 54 105.37 -91.76 54.71
N ARG A 55 105.40 -90.79 55.63
CA ARG A 55 106.40 -90.73 56.71
C ARG A 55 106.20 -91.77 57.81
N ARG A 56 104.96 -92.13 58.14
CA ARG A 56 104.63 -92.99 59.30
C ARG A 56 104.33 -94.46 58.96
N SER A 57 103.98 -94.76 57.70
CA SER A 57 103.56 -96.10 57.25
C SER A 57 104.29 -96.53 55.96
N PRO A 58 105.59 -96.90 56.02
CA PRO A 58 106.40 -97.21 54.83
C PRO A 58 105.87 -98.34 53.95
N HIS A 59 105.02 -99.22 54.51
CA HIS A 59 104.38 -100.34 53.82
C HIS A 59 103.16 -99.92 52.96
N ARG A 60 102.79 -98.64 52.92
CA ARG A 60 101.68 -98.10 52.11
C ARG A 60 102.09 -96.93 51.21
N ILE A 61 103.40 -96.78 50.96
CA ILE A 61 103.94 -95.71 50.11
C ILE A 61 103.31 -95.78 48.71
N GLU A 62 103.18 -96.95 48.07
CA GLU A 62 102.54 -97.04 46.75
C GLU A 62 101.09 -96.52 46.72
N GLU A 63 100.29 -96.78 47.76
CA GLU A 63 98.91 -96.32 47.82
C GLU A 63 98.85 -94.79 47.99
N ALA A 64 99.70 -94.25 48.86
CA ALA A 64 99.78 -92.81 49.10
C ALA A 64 100.43 -92.06 47.92
N GLU A 65 101.40 -92.64 47.22
CA GLU A 65 101.99 -92.08 46.00
C GLU A 65 101.02 -92.09 44.82
N ARG A 66 100.15 -93.11 44.69
CA ARG A 66 99.05 -93.07 43.71
C ARG A 66 98.09 -91.92 43.99
N LEU A 67 97.64 -91.75 45.24
CA LEU A 67 96.77 -90.63 45.61
C LEU A 67 97.47 -89.26 45.47
N LEU A 68 98.78 -89.16 45.75
CA LEU A 68 99.55 -87.93 45.49
C LEU A 68 99.78 -87.67 43.99
N ALA A 69 99.85 -88.71 43.15
CA ALA A 69 99.91 -88.57 41.69
C ALA A 69 98.54 -88.15 41.10
N GLU A 70 97.45 -88.69 41.65
CA GLU A 70 96.07 -88.29 41.35
C GLU A 70 95.85 -86.81 41.68
N ILE A 71 96.23 -86.38 42.89
CA ILE A 71 96.21 -84.96 43.31
C ILE A 71 97.06 -84.07 42.39
N ARG A 72 98.25 -84.54 41.96
CA ARG A 72 99.07 -83.79 40.97
C ARG A 72 98.35 -83.66 39.62
N SER A 73 97.62 -84.69 39.19
CA SER A 73 96.81 -84.62 37.96
C SER A 73 95.64 -83.65 38.09
N VAL A 74 94.95 -83.60 39.25
CA VAL A 74 93.87 -82.64 39.50
C VAL A 74 94.40 -81.21 39.52
N ARG A 75 95.52 -80.95 40.24
CA ARG A 75 96.17 -79.63 40.24
C ARG A 75 96.71 -79.21 38.88
N SER A 76 97.14 -80.13 38.02
CA SER A 76 97.49 -79.81 36.63
C SER A 76 96.24 -79.30 35.91
N ARG A 77 95.16 -80.10 35.88
CA ARG A 77 93.90 -79.72 35.21
C ARG A 77 93.33 -78.41 35.72
N TYR A 78 93.40 -78.15 37.02
CA TYR A 78 92.95 -76.88 37.60
C TYR A 78 93.78 -75.69 37.09
N ASN A 79 95.10 -75.83 36.96
CA ASN A 79 95.95 -74.81 36.34
C ASN A 79 95.68 -74.67 34.83
N ASP A 80 95.49 -75.78 34.12
CA ASP A 80 95.17 -75.81 32.69
C ASP A 80 93.82 -75.09 32.43
N LEU A 81 92.85 -75.22 33.36
CA LEU A 81 91.59 -74.48 33.34
C LEU A 81 91.75 -73.01 33.74
N LEU A 82 92.60 -72.67 34.70
CA LEU A 82 92.90 -71.28 35.05
C LEU A 82 93.57 -70.56 33.87
N GLU A 83 94.45 -71.23 33.12
CA GLU A 83 95.04 -70.70 31.89
C GLU A 83 94.02 -70.61 30.75
N ARG A 84 93.10 -71.58 30.59
CA ARG A 84 91.93 -71.45 29.70
C ARG A 84 91.08 -70.24 30.08
N LEU A 85 90.74 -70.05 31.36
CA LEU A 85 89.90 -68.94 31.84
C LEU A 85 90.56 -67.58 31.56
N VAL A 86 91.84 -67.43 31.91
CA VAL A 86 92.60 -66.19 31.64
C VAL A 86 92.74 -65.95 30.13
N THR A 87 92.98 -66.99 29.33
CA THR A 87 93.04 -66.85 27.85
C THR A 87 91.69 -66.46 27.28
N HIS A 88 90.62 -67.08 27.76
CA HIS A 88 89.24 -66.83 27.31
C HIS A 88 88.81 -65.40 27.61
N LEU A 89 89.00 -64.93 28.85
CA LEU A 89 88.73 -63.55 29.27
C LEU A 89 89.54 -62.49 28.52
N ASN A 90 90.69 -62.85 27.93
CA ASN A 90 91.50 -61.93 27.11
C ASN A 90 91.20 -61.99 25.61
N GLN A 91 90.63 -63.09 25.09
CA GLN A 91 90.40 -63.29 23.65
C GLN A 91 88.93 -63.12 23.27
N ASN A 92 88.02 -63.69 24.06
CA ASN A 92 86.58 -63.66 23.85
C ASN A 92 85.86 -63.17 25.13
N PRO A 93 86.13 -61.94 25.62
CA PRO A 93 85.51 -61.42 26.85
C PRO A 93 83.97 -61.35 26.82
N GLU A 94 83.37 -61.41 25.62
CA GLU A 94 81.92 -61.38 25.40
C GLU A 94 81.26 -62.78 25.41
N ASP A 95 82.03 -63.88 25.29
CA ASP A 95 81.47 -65.24 25.46
C ASP A 95 81.43 -65.61 26.95
N ILE A 96 80.41 -65.05 27.60
CA ILE A 96 80.19 -65.17 29.04
C ILE A 96 79.74 -66.60 29.40
N VAL A 97 79.06 -67.31 28.50
CA VAL A 97 78.58 -68.69 28.73
C VAL A 97 79.76 -69.64 28.82
N THR A 98 80.71 -69.59 27.88
CA THR A 98 81.94 -70.38 27.96
C THR A 98 82.79 -69.99 29.17
N THR A 99 82.79 -68.70 29.55
CA THR A 99 83.49 -68.20 30.74
C THR A 99 82.94 -68.82 32.03
N LEU A 100 81.61 -68.82 32.22
CA LEU A 100 80.97 -69.44 33.38
C LEU A 100 81.17 -70.97 33.41
N ALA A 101 81.05 -71.65 32.27
CA ALA A 101 81.27 -73.08 32.17
C ALA A 101 82.71 -73.50 32.57
N ILE A 102 83.74 -72.72 32.20
CA ILE A 102 85.12 -72.98 32.65
C ILE A 102 85.24 -72.83 34.18
N ILE A 103 84.55 -71.86 34.78
CA ILE A 103 84.54 -71.64 36.23
C ILE A 103 83.85 -72.80 36.96
N GLU A 104 82.75 -73.33 36.43
CA GLU A 104 82.10 -74.54 36.95
C GLU A 104 82.99 -75.79 36.83
N GLU A 105 83.68 -75.97 35.70
CA GLU A 105 84.68 -77.04 35.53
C GLU A 105 85.79 -76.96 36.60
N MET A 106 86.22 -75.75 36.98
CA MET A 106 87.25 -75.53 38.01
C MET A 106 86.78 -75.91 39.42
N GLU A 107 85.60 -75.47 39.85
CA GLU A 107 85.07 -75.81 41.19
C GLU A 107 84.68 -77.27 41.34
N ALA A 108 84.28 -77.93 40.24
CA ALA A 108 84.07 -79.37 40.23
C ALA A 108 85.38 -80.17 40.43
N LEU A 109 86.55 -79.57 40.18
CA LEU A 109 87.87 -80.19 40.32
C LEU A 109 88.56 -79.88 41.66
N ASP A 110 88.45 -78.67 42.19
CA ASP A 110 88.90 -78.31 43.55
C ASP A 110 87.91 -77.32 44.17
N ARG A 111 87.22 -77.74 45.24
CA ARG A 111 86.25 -76.93 45.99
C ARG A 111 86.91 -76.00 47.01
N HIS A 112 88.16 -76.26 47.37
CA HIS A 112 88.91 -75.49 48.35
C HIS A 112 90.33 -75.15 47.84
N PRO A 113 90.43 -74.47 46.69
CA PRO A 113 91.70 -74.04 46.13
C PRO A 113 92.38 -73.00 47.04
N ASN A 114 93.66 -72.71 46.76
CA ASN A 114 94.41 -71.69 47.51
C ASN A 114 93.64 -70.36 47.58
N VAL A 115 93.47 -69.78 48.78
CA VAL A 115 92.64 -68.60 49.08
C VAL A 115 92.72 -67.49 48.03
N ARG A 116 93.93 -67.15 47.56
CA ARG A 116 94.11 -66.12 46.51
C ARG A 116 93.50 -66.53 45.17
N ILE A 117 93.62 -67.79 44.78
CA ILE A 117 93.06 -68.32 43.54
C ILE A 117 91.54 -68.47 43.67
N ALA A 118 91.05 -68.93 44.83
CA ALA A 118 89.62 -68.95 45.15
C ALA A 118 88.99 -67.55 44.95
N GLN A 119 89.58 -66.52 45.56
CA GLN A 119 89.15 -65.12 45.42
C GLN A 119 89.20 -64.60 43.98
N GLN A 120 90.15 -65.05 43.16
CA GLN A 120 90.25 -64.63 41.75
C GLN A 120 89.23 -65.34 40.85
N VAL A 121 88.90 -66.60 41.13
CA VAL A 121 87.87 -67.36 40.40
C VAL A 121 86.46 -66.91 40.81
N ASP A 122 86.25 -66.64 42.09
CA ASP A 122 84.99 -66.10 42.64
C ASP A 122 84.71 -64.68 42.12
N LEU A 123 85.71 -63.79 42.13
CA LEU A 123 85.58 -62.45 41.51
C LEU A 123 85.30 -62.54 40.00
N ALA A 124 85.97 -63.46 39.28
CA ALA A 124 85.69 -63.70 37.87
C ALA A 124 84.27 -64.24 37.66
N ARG A 125 83.75 -65.09 38.55
CA ARG A 125 82.35 -65.57 38.53
C ARG A 125 81.38 -64.42 38.71
N VAL A 126 81.55 -63.58 39.74
CA VAL A 126 80.61 -62.47 40.02
C VAL A 126 80.55 -61.51 38.82
N VAL A 127 81.69 -61.17 38.23
CA VAL A 127 81.74 -60.32 37.02
C VAL A 127 81.11 -61.00 35.80
N ALA A 128 81.37 -62.30 35.59
CA ALA A 128 80.78 -63.04 34.47
C ALA A 128 79.27 -63.25 34.64
N GLN A 129 78.78 -63.62 35.83
CA GLN A 129 77.35 -63.78 36.09
C GLN A 129 76.60 -62.45 35.92
N LEU A 130 77.17 -61.33 36.39
CA LEU A 130 76.61 -60.00 36.15
C LEU A 130 76.56 -59.66 34.66
N ALA A 131 77.59 -60.01 33.87
CA ALA A 131 77.57 -59.81 32.42
C ALA A 131 76.50 -60.68 31.73
N TYR A 132 76.31 -61.93 32.18
CA TYR A 132 75.28 -62.84 31.68
C TYR A 132 73.88 -62.31 31.98
N ASP A 133 73.58 -62.01 33.25
CA ASP A 133 72.28 -61.49 33.69
C ASP A 133 71.92 -60.20 32.95
N ARG A 134 72.90 -59.33 32.68
CA ARG A 134 72.69 -58.12 31.86
C ARG A 134 72.40 -58.43 30.39
N SER A 135 73.08 -59.41 29.79
CA SER A 135 72.77 -59.85 28.42
C SER A 135 71.38 -60.48 28.32
N VAL A 136 70.97 -61.24 29.34
CA VAL A 136 69.59 -61.78 29.45
C VAL A 136 68.59 -60.64 29.61
N ALA A 137 68.89 -59.63 30.42
CA ALA A 137 68.05 -58.45 30.60
C ALA A 137 67.87 -57.63 29.31
N ASP A 138 68.94 -57.35 28.55
CA ASP A 138 68.81 -56.64 27.27
C ASP A 138 68.03 -57.46 26.23
N GLY A 139 68.11 -58.80 26.27
CA GLY A 139 67.24 -59.69 25.50
C GLY A 139 65.77 -59.55 25.89
N ILE A 140 65.45 -59.68 27.19
CA ILE A 140 64.10 -59.46 27.75
C ILE A 140 63.53 -58.11 27.32
N MET A 141 64.30 -57.03 27.47
CA MET A 141 63.85 -55.68 27.11
C MET A 141 63.55 -55.54 25.61
N THR A 142 64.35 -56.19 24.75
CA THR A 142 64.19 -56.13 23.30
C THR A 142 62.97 -56.93 22.83
N GLU A 143 62.85 -58.20 23.25
CA GLU A 143 61.71 -59.07 22.92
C GLU A 143 60.38 -58.49 23.44
N ALA A 144 60.39 -57.89 24.64
CA ALA A 144 59.21 -57.23 25.18
C ALA A 144 58.86 -55.94 24.42
N ALA A 145 59.85 -55.18 23.92
CA ALA A 145 59.59 -54.01 23.07
C ALA A 145 58.99 -54.39 21.70
N GLU A 146 59.41 -55.51 21.10
CA GLU A 146 58.76 -56.07 19.90
C GLU A 146 57.29 -56.42 20.18
N LEU A 147 57.00 -57.08 21.32
CA LEU A 147 55.63 -57.37 21.75
C LEU A 147 54.79 -56.10 21.99
N LEU A 148 55.40 -54.97 22.36
CA LEU A 148 54.72 -53.67 22.46
C LEU A 148 54.46 -53.01 21.10
N GLN A 149 55.31 -53.25 20.10
CA GLN A 149 55.05 -52.81 18.71
C GLN A 149 53.88 -53.60 18.11
N ASP A 150 53.86 -54.93 18.30
CA ASP A 150 52.76 -55.84 17.92
C ASP A 150 51.44 -55.59 18.67
N GLY A 151 51.44 -54.77 19.73
CA GLY A 151 50.26 -54.51 20.57
C GLY A 151 49.88 -55.66 21.49
N ARG A 152 50.82 -56.57 21.80
CA ARG A 152 50.63 -57.74 22.67
C ARG A 152 50.99 -57.42 24.13
N TYR A 153 50.41 -56.34 24.67
CA TYR A 153 50.83 -55.69 25.92
C TYR A 153 50.90 -56.64 27.14
N ALA A 154 49.93 -57.54 27.33
CA ALA A 154 49.96 -58.50 28.42
C ALA A 154 51.15 -59.49 28.32
N ALA A 155 51.52 -59.89 27.09
CA ALA A 155 52.69 -60.74 26.86
C ALA A 155 54.01 -59.98 27.11
N ALA A 156 54.09 -58.69 26.75
CA ALA A 156 55.23 -57.85 27.08
C ALA A 156 55.41 -57.69 28.61
N VAL A 157 54.32 -57.47 29.35
CA VAL A 157 54.36 -57.40 30.83
C VAL A 157 54.85 -58.71 31.44
N GLN A 158 54.35 -59.86 30.99
CA GLN A 158 54.87 -61.15 31.46
C GLN A 158 56.35 -61.34 31.10
N ARG A 159 56.78 -60.91 29.91
CA ARG A 159 58.19 -61.00 29.50
C ARG A 159 59.11 -60.14 30.38
N TYR A 160 58.68 -58.95 30.80
CA TYR A 160 59.41 -58.14 31.77
C TYR A 160 59.49 -58.80 33.17
N LEU A 161 58.47 -59.56 33.58
CA LEU A 161 58.48 -60.29 34.86
C LEU A 161 59.49 -61.45 34.91
N ASP A 162 59.87 -62.04 33.77
CA ASP A 162 60.90 -63.10 33.72
C ASP A 162 62.25 -62.63 34.28
N GLY A 163 62.55 -61.33 34.16
CA GLY A 163 63.80 -60.73 34.62
C GLY A 163 63.85 -60.41 36.12
N PHE A 164 62.74 -60.52 36.85
CA PHE A 164 62.63 -59.98 38.21
C PHE A 164 63.51 -60.68 39.26
N ASP A 165 63.98 -61.90 39.00
CA ASP A 165 64.83 -62.63 39.94
C ASP A 165 66.32 -62.64 39.50
N LEU A 166 66.69 -61.91 38.44
CA LEU A 166 68.08 -61.66 38.06
C LEU A 166 68.82 -60.86 39.13
N GLN A 167 70.09 -61.21 39.40
CA GLN A 167 70.92 -60.66 40.47
C GLN A 167 70.32 -60.71 41.90
N ARG A 168 69.16 -61.36 42.11
CA ARG A 168 68.45 -61.42 43.41
C ARG A 168 69.31 -62.01 44.53
N ASP A 169 70.03 -63.09 44.24
CA ASP A 169 70.99 -63.71 45.16
C ASP A 169 72.10 -62.75 45.63
N ALA A 170 72.47 -61.74 44.84
CA ALA A 170 73.46 -60.74 45.25
C ALA A 170 72.84 -59.67 46.17
N PHE A 171 71.55 -59.36 45.98
CA PHE A 171 70.78 -58.46 46.83
C PHE A 171 70.46 -59.07 48.20
N GLU A 172 69.97 -60.31 48.25
CA GLU A 172 69.62 -61.00 49.52
C GLU A 172 70.86 -61.36 50.38
N ARG A 173 72.06 -61.41 49.80
CA ARG A 173 73.32 -61.63 50.53
C ARG A 173 73.95 -60.33 51.05
N ARG A 174 73.35 -59.18 50.77
CA ARG A 174 73.87 -57.85 51.09
C ARG A 174 73.21 -57.33 52.36
N ASP A 175 74.02 -56.84 53.30
CA ASP A 175 73.62 -56.45 54.67
C ASP A 175 72.82 -55.12 54.68
N TYR A 176 71.67 -55.11 54.00
CA TYR A 176 70.70 -54.02 54.02
C TYR A 176 69.91 -54.02 55.34
N PRO A 177 69.50 -52.86 55.85
CA PRO A 177 68.49 -52.80 56.91
C PRO A 177 67.15 -53.41 56.45
N ASP A 178 66.50 -54.20 57.31
CA ASP A 178 65.22 -54.90 57.08
C ASP A 178 64.14 -54.01 56.43
N MET A 179 64.17 -52.72 56.75
CA MET A 179 63.23 -51.72 56.25
C MET A 179 63.39 -51.44 54.75
N ILE A 180 64.60 -51.53 54.20
CA ILE A 180 64.89 -51.35 52.76
C ILE A 180 64.54 -52.64 52.02
N GLU A 181 65.07 -53.79 52.46
CA GLU A 181 64.79 -55.11 51.89
C GLU A 181 63.28 -55.36 51.80
N GLY A 182 62.58 -55.30 52.94
CA GLY A 182 61.13 -55.46 53.00
C GLY A 182 60.35 -54.37 52.24
N SER A 183 60.96 -53.23 51.89
CA SER A 183 60.32 -52.22 51.03
C SER A 183 60.47 -52.56 49.54
N VAL A 184 61.59 -53.14 49.13
CA VAL A 184 61.80 -53.61 47.76
C VAL A 184 60.92 -54.84 47.49
N ASP A 185 60.86 -55.79 48.43
CA ASP A 185 59.93 -56.93 48.37
C ASP A 185 58.46 -56.50 48.24
N ARG A 186 58.04 -55.47 49.00
CA ARG A 186 56.68 -54.92 48.88
C ARG A 186 56.42 -54.29 47.50
N ALA A 187 57.41 -53.61 46.91
CA ALA A 187 57.31 -53.05 45.56
C ALA A 187 57.23 -54.15 44.49
N ILE A 188 58.11 -55.17 44.57
CA ILE A 188 58.07 -56.37 43.72
C ILE A 188 56.70 -57.06 43.81
N ALA A 189 56.20 -57.28 45.03
CA ALA A 189 54.91 -57.91 45.25
C ALA A 189 53.72 -57.05 44.75
N GLN A 190 53.86 -55.72 44.75
CA GLN A 190 52.84 -54.84 44.17
C GLN A 190 52.82 -54.90 42.64
N VAL A 191 53.98 -54.84 41.98
CA VAL A 191 54.04 -54.97 40.50
C VAL A 191 53.60 -56.36 40.04
N ARG A 192 54.00 -57.44 40.73
CA ARG A 192 53.53 -58.80 40.41
C ARG A 192 52.01 -58.96 40.62
N ARG A 193 51.38 -58.21 41.55
CA ARG A 193 49.91 -58.14 41.65
C ARG A 193 49.29 -57.38 40.47
N GLU A 194 49.74 -56.15 40.19
CA GLU A 194 49.16 -55.34 39.11
C GLU A 194 49.38 -55.93 37.72
N ALA A 195 50.46 -56.71 37.50
CA ALA A 195 50.64 -57.45 36.27
C ALA A 195 49.57 -58.54 36.04
N VAL A 196 49.16 -59.25 37.10
CA VAL A 196 48.05 -60.23 37.03
C VAL A 196 46.72 -59.52 36.79
N SER A 197 46.44 -58.44 37.53
CA SER A 197 45.24 -57.61 37.35
C SER A 197 45.18 -57.01 35.93
N PHE A 198 46.31 -56.54 35.41
CA PHE A 198 46.44 -56.00 34.05
C PHE A 198 46.19 -57.06 32.99
N GLN A 199 46.72 -58.27 33.14
CA GLN A 199 46.47 -59.35 32.18
C GLN A 199 44.98 -59.67 32.02
N GLN A 200 44.19 -59.60 33.10
CA GLN A 200 42.74 -59.75 33.05
C GLN A 200 42.08 -58.54 32.35
N ARG A 201 42.41 -57.32 32.81
CA ARG A 201 41.86 -56.06 32.26
C ARG A 201 42.14 -55.89 30.77
N VAL A 202 43.23 -56.43 30.21
CA VAL A 202 43.56 -56.31 28.77
C VAL A 202 42.51 -56.97 27.86
N GLU A 203 41.94 -58.12 28.25
CA GLU A 203 40.91 -58.80 27.45
C GLU A 203 39.55 -58.07 27.56
N GLU A 204 39.23 -57.57 28.75
CA GLU A 204 38.03 -56.75 29.02
C GLU A 204 38.09 -55.41 28.25
N PHE A 205 39.25 -54.74 28.27
CA PHE A 205 39.48 -53.46 27.62
C PHE A 205 39.51 -53.56 26.10
N GLU A 206 40.08 -54.62 25.53
CA GLU A 206 39.97 -54.88 24.09
C GLU A 206 38.51 -55.14 23.69
N THR A 207 37.76 -55.89 24.50
CA THR A 207 36.33 -56.17 24.23
C THR A 207 35.50 -54.89 24.25
N ALA A 208 35.64 -54.06 25.29
CA ALA A 208 34.94 -52.78 25.40
C ALA A 208 35.30 -51.83 24.25
N TYR A 209 36.59 -51.74 23.88
CA TYR A 209 37.05 -50.94 22.73
C TYR A 209 36.43 -51.39 21.41
N GLN A 210 36.39 -52.69 21.11
CA GLN A 210 35.87 -53.20 19.84
C GLN A 210 34.34 -53.04 19.75
N THR A 211 33.60 -53.22 20.85
CA THR A 211 32.16 -52.95 20.90
C THR A 211 31.87 -51.47 20.66
N LEU A 212 32.52 -50.57 21.42
CA LEU A 212 32.35 -49.13 21.29
C LEU A 212 32.71 -48.63 19.88
N LEU A 213 33.78 -49.16 19.28
CA LEU A 213 34.16 -48.85 17.90
C LEU A 213 33.06 -49.25 16.90
N GLN A 214 32.52 -50.47 17.01
CA GLN A 214 31.42 -50.93 16.16
C GLN A 214 30.15 -50.10 16.33
N GLU A 215 29.85 -49.64 17.55
CA GLU A 215 28.68 -48.82 17.86
C GLU A 215 28.82 -47.38 17.34
N ILE A 216 30.03 -46.81 17.34
CA ILE A 216 30.36 -45.56 16.65
C ILE A 216 30.18 -45.71 15.13
N ASP A 217 30.80 -46.73 14.53
CA ASP A 217 30.73 -47.04 13.09
C ASP A 217 29.28 -47.28 12.59
N SER A 218 28.35 -47.59 13.50
CA SER A 218 26.93 -47.84 13.19
C SER A 218 25.96 -46.81 13.78
N LEU A 219 26.48 -45.73 14.41
CA LEU A 219 25.71 -44.67 15.07
C LEU A 219 24.66 -45.20 16.08
N ALA A 220 24.99 -46.28 16.78
CA ALA A 220 24.11 -46.97 17.72
C ALA A 220 24.07 -46.26 19.09
N PHE A 221 23.52 -45.05 19.15
CA PHE A 221 23.66 -44.14 20.30
C PHE A 221 23.33 -44.74 21.69
N GLU A 222 22.28 -45.57 21.82
CA GLU A 222 21.94 -46.26 23.09
C GLU A 222 23.03 -47.26 23.53
N GLY A 223 23.75 -47.85 22.58
CA GLY A 223 24.91 -48.72 22.83
C GLY A 223 26.16 -47.91 23.19
N ILE A 224 26.44 -46.85 22.40
CA ILE A 224 27.59 -45.96 22.63
C ILE A 224 27.63 -45.45 24.07
N GLU A 225 26.49 -45.04 24.64
CA GLU A 225 26.42 -44.55 26.02
C GLU A 225 26.90 -45.60 27.04
N GLY A 226 26.35 -46.83 26.99
CA GLY A 226 26.72 -47.90 27.91
C GLY A 226 28.12 -48.47 27.69
N SER A 227 28.55 -48.62 26.44
CA SER A 227 29.91 -49.07 26.12
C SER A 227 30.97 -48.02 26.48
N LEU A 228 30.63 -46.73 26.44
CA LEU A 228 31.51 -45.66 26.88
C LEU A 228 31.64 -45.58 28.39
N GLU A 229 30.56 -45.83 29.15
CA GLU A 229 30.62 -45.96 30.62
C GLU A 229 31.59 -47.09 31.02
N VAL A 230 31.41 -48.30 30.46
CA VAL A 230 32.29 -49.45 30.71
C VAL A 230 33.74 -49.18 30.28
N PHE A 231 33.95 -48.52 29.13
CA PHE A 231 35.28 -48.11 28.70
C PHE A 231 35.91 -47.11 29.69
N GLY A 232 35.13 -46.15 30.20
CA GLY A 232 35.55 -45.17 31.22
C GLY A 232 35.97 -45.81 32.54
N GLU A 233 35.20 -46.77 33.06
CA GLU A 233 35.57 -47.54 34.24
C GLU A 233 36.91 -48.28 34.05
N LEU A 234 37.08 -48.95 32.90
CA LEU A 234 38.31 -49.69 32.59
C LEU A 234 39.51 -48.76 32.35
N GLN A 235 39.30 -47.55 31.83
CA GLN A 235 40.34 -46.51 31.75
C GLN A 235 40.79 -46.07 33.15
N ALA A 236 39.85 -45.76 34.04
CA ALA A 236 40.17 -45.36 35.42
C ALA A 236 40.87 -46.50 36.20
N ALA A 237 40.40 -47.74 36.08
CA ALA A 237 41.02 -48.90 36.69
C ALA A 237 42.44 -49.18 36.14
N SER A 238 42.66 -48.97 34.84
CA SER A 238 43.98 -49.09 34.22
C SER A 238 44.92 -47.98 34.67
N ARG A 239 44.43 -46.73 34.77
CA ARG A 239 45.19 -45.59 35.28
C ARG A 239 45.59 -45.76 36.75
N GLN A 240 44.72 -46.33 37.59
CA GLN A 240 45.09 -46.68 38.96
C GLN A 240 46.18 -47.76 39.03
N GLY A 241 46.17 -48.71 38.09
CA GLY A 241 47.24 -49.71 37.91
C GLY A 241 48.58 -49.10 37.46
N GLU A 242 48.57 -48.10 36.57
CA GLU A 242 49.77 -47.31 36.23
C GLU A 242 50.37 -46.65 37.48
N ILE A 243 49.54 -45.94 38.26
CA ILE A 243 49.99 -45.21 39.46
C ILE A 243 50.66 -46.16 40.45
N LEU A 244 50.03 -47.29 40.76
CA LEU A 244 50.58 -48.30 41.68
C LEU A 244 51.88 -48.95 41.16
N THR A 245 52.05 -49.02 39.83
CA THR A 245 53.27 -49.52 39.18
C THR A 245 54.39 -48.45 39.21
N GLU A 246 54.04 -47.18 39.04
CA GLU A 246 54.94 -46.03 39.08
C GLU A 246 55.42 -45.72 40.52
N GLU A 247 54.56 -45.85 41.54
CA GLU A 247 54.93 -45.79 42.96
C GLU A 247 55.94 -46.88 43.33
N ALA A 248 55.76 -48.10 42.82
CA ALA A 248 56.70 -49.19 43.04
C ALA A 248 58.06 -48.93 42.34
N ALA A 249 58.05 -48.42 41.12
CA ALA A 249 59.26 -48.00 40.41
C ALA A 249 60.00 -46.87 41.15
N ALA A 250 59.27 -45.85 41.61
CA ALA A 250 59.81 -44.73 42.37
C ALA A 250 60.40 -45.19 43.71
N THR A 251 59.76 -46.16 44.38
CA THR A 251 60.29 -46.79 45.61
C THR A 251 61.64 -47.48 45.35
N ILE A 252 61.75 -48.25 44.26
CA ILE A 252 62.99 -48.95 43.89
C ILE A 252 64.08 -47.94 43.48
N SER A 253 63.76 -46.97 42.63
CA SER A 253 64.72 -45.91 42.24
C SER A 253 65.16 -45.04 43.44
N GLY A 254 64.28 -44.85 44.43
CA GLY A 254 64.58 -44.13 45.66
C GLY A 254 65.60 -44.87 46.53
N HIS A 255 65.38 -46.16 46.80
CA HIS A 255 66.34 -47.00 47.52
C HIS A 255 67.66 -47.14 46.76
N ARG A 256 67.60 -47.37 45.44
CA ARG A 256 68.78 -47.43 44.54
C ARG A 256 69.68 -46.19 44.67
N ALA A 257 69.09 -45.00 44.81
CA ALA A 257 69.84 -43.75 44.99
C ALA A 257 70.60 -43.66 46.33
N THR A 258 70.25 -44.48 47.32
CA THR A 258 70.96 -44.54 48.62
C THR A 258 72.14 -45.52 48.64
N VAL A 259 72.19 -46.48 47.70
CA VAL A 259 73.21 -47.55 47.66
C VAL A 259 74.66 -47.00 47.70
N PRO A 260 75.06 -45.96 46.93
CA PRO A 260 76.41 -45.40 47.01
C PRO A 260 76.81 -44.82 48.37
N ALA A 261 75.82 -44.45 49.20
CA ALA A 261 76.06 -43.89 50.53
C ALA A 261 76.06 -44.97 51.63
N LEU A 262 75.33 -46.07 51.42
CA LEU A 262 75.33 -47.24 52.31
C LEU A 262 76.54 -48.16 52.06
N PHE A 263 76.96 -48.29 50.79
CA PHE A 263 78.03 -49.19 50.36
C PHE A 263 79.02 -48.47 49.42
N PRO A 264 79.92 -47.61 49.93
CA PRO A 264 80.82 -46.81 49.07
C PRO A 264 81.79 -47.63 48.21
N ASP A 265 82.20 -48.81 48.69
CA ASP A 265 83.13 -49.71 48.00
C ASP A 265 82.46 -50.58 46.90
N ASP A 266 81.12 -50.66 46.90
CA ASP A 266 80.30 -51.28 45.86
C ASP A 266 79.06 -50.42 45.59
N PRO A 267 79.19 -49.28 44.88
CA PRO A 267 78.16 -48.24 44.85
C PRO A 267 76.96 -48.57 43.94
N VAL A 268 76.81 -49.80 43.45
CA VAL A 268 75.73 -50.22 42.54
C VAL A 268 75.04 -51.46 43.09
N ASP A 269 73.71 -51.47 43.04
CA ASP A 269 72.93 -52.69 43.23
C ASP A 269 72.27 -53.08 41.92
N TRP A 270 72.75 -54.17 41.31
CA TRP A 270 72.30 -54.56 39.97
C TRP A 270 70.89 -55.16 39.94
N HIS A 271 70.42 -55.74 41.05
CA HIS A 271 69.04 -56.19 41.16
C HIS A 271 68.08 -54.98 41.12
N MET A 272 68.34 -53.94 41.91
CA MET A 272 67.55 -52.69 41.84
C MET A 272 67.66 -51.98 40.47
N VAL A 273 68.84 -52.01 39.83
CA VAL A 273 69.03 -51.44 38.48
C VAL A 273 68.14 -52.14 37.46
N LEU A 274 68.15 -53.48 37.44
CA LEU A 274 67.39 -54.28 36.48
C LEU A 274 65.88 -54.18 36.75
N LEU A 275 65.44 -54.23 38.01
CA LEU A 275 64.04 -54.03 38.37
C LEU A 275 63.51 -52.65 37.92
N GLU A 276 64.28 -51.58 38.12
CA GLU A 276 63.88 -50.25 37.62
C GLU A 276 63.71 -50.25 36.09
N GLN A 277 64.61 -50.91 35.35
CA GLN A 277 64.52 -51.02 33.89
C GLN A 277 63.31 -51.86 33.42
N PHE A 278 63.02 -53.00 34.06
CA PHE A 278 61.86 -53.82 33.70
C PHE A 278 60.52 -53.16 34.04
N ILE A 279 60.45 -52.37 35.14
CA ILE A 279 59.21 -51.72 35.56
C ILE A 279 58.97 -50.41 34.77
N ALA A 280 59.99 -49.55 34.63
CA ALA A 280 59.86 -48.19 34.10
C ALA A 280 60.52 -47.94 32.73
N GLY A 281 61.25 -48.91 32.17
CA GLY A 281 61.96 -48.81 30.89
C GLY A 281 63.42 -48.33 31.01
N ARG A 282 64.22 -48.54 29.96
CA ARG A 282 65.59 -47.98 29.88
C ARG A 282 65.53 -46.49 29.60
N ARG A 283 66.26 -45.70 30.39
CA ARG A 283 66.37 -44.25 30.24
C ARG A 283 67.09 -43.90 28.92
N GLY A 284 66.46 -43.09 28.08
CA GLY A 284 67.04 -42.61 26.82
C GLY A 284 66.59 -43.35 25.55
N VAL A 285 65.62 -44.25 25.63
CA VAL A 285 64.92 -44.85 24.48
C VAL A 285 63.72 -43.97 24.09
N GLU A 286 63.48 -43.74 22.80
CA GLU A 286 62.34 -42.93 22.32
C GLU A 286 60.98 -43.65 22.49
N GLN A 287 60.97 -44.97 22.35
CA GLN A 287 59.79 -45.80 22.56
C GLN A 287 59.58 -46.08 24.05
N ARG A 288 58.33 -45.99 24.52
CA ARG A 288 57.97 -46.36 25.89
C ARG A 288 58.06 -47.88 26.05
N GLU A 289 58.89 -48.33 26.98
CA GLU A 289 59.12 -49.73 27.33
C GLU A 289 59.02 -49.95 28.85
N GLY A 290 59.15 -51.20 29.30
CA GLY A 290 58.87 -51.62 30.67
C GLY A 290 57.37 -51.82 30.93
N ILE A 291 57.03 -52.37 32.10
CA ILE A 291 55.64 -52.68 32.50
C ILE A 291 54.75 -51.43 32.49
N LEU A 292 55.25 -50.30 33.00
CA LEU A 292 54.55 -49.01 33.00
C LEU A 292 54.35 -48.46 31.57
N GLY A 293 55.32 -48.69 30.68
CA GLY A 293 55.20 -48.38 29.25
C GLY A 293 54.10 -49.21 28.59
N ALA A 294 54.02 -50.50 28.91
CA ALA A 294 52.99 -51.41 28.39
C ALA A 294 51.56 -50.98 28.78
N GLN A 295 51.35 -50.62 30.06
CA GLN A 295 50.07 -50.15 30.59
C GLN A 295 49.63 -48.84 29.93
N ARG A 296 50.55 -47.88 29.76
CA ARG A 296 50.25 -46.59 29.13
C ARG A 296 49.93 -46.72 27.63
N LEU A 297 50.72 -47.52 26.91
CA LEU A 297 50.58 -47.65 25.46
C LEU A 297 49.24 -48.27 25.02
N ILE A 298 48.69 -49.24 25.77
CA ILE A 298 47.37 -49.79 25.41
C ILE A 298 46.28 -48.73 25.57
N ARG A 299 46.25 -48.01 26.70
CA ARG A 299 45.27 -46.93 26.96
C ARG A 299 45.35 -45.84 25.89
N GLU A 300 46.54 -45.26 25.70
CA GLU A 300 46.73 -44.11 24.79
C GLU A 300 46.38 -44.47 23.34
N ARG A 301 46.83 -45.63 22.84
CA ARG A 301 46.54 -46.07 21.46
C ARG A 301 45.07 -46.45 21.25
N ARG A 302 44.35 -46.90 22.28
CA ARG A 302 42.92 -47.23 22.18
C ARG A 302 42.07 -45.94 22.20
N GLN A 303 42.37 -45.03 23.11
CA GLN A 303 41.73 -43.71 23.18
C GLN A 303 41.96 -42.90 21.90
N GLN A 304 43.19 -42.86 21.36
CA GLN A 304 43.49 -42.19 20.09
C GLN A 304 42.69 -42.78 18.91
N ARG A 305 42.52 -44.11 18.84
CA ARG A 305 41.73 -44.74 17.77
C ARG A 305 40.23 -44.46 17.90
N LEU A 306 39.69 -44.39 19.11
CA LEU A 306 38.31 -43.97 19.33
C LEU A 306 38.11 -42.50 18.94
N SER A 307 39.06 -41.62 19.24
CA SER A 307 39.03 -40.22 18.79
C SER A 307 38.90 -40.10 17.27
N VAL A 308 39.70 -40.87 16.51
CA VAL A 308 39.64 -40.88 15.04
C VAL A 308 38.30 -41.46 14.53
N ALA A 309 37.72 -42.44 15.21
CA ALA A 309 36.40 -43.00 14.84
C ALA A 309 35.26 -42.00 15.11
N PHE A 310 35.23 -41.36 16.27
CA PHE A 310 34.29 -40.28 16.60
C PHE A 310 34.42 -39.10 15.63
N GLU A 311 35.64 -38.75 15.22
CA GLU A 311 35.89 -37.71 14.23
C GLU A 311 35.37 -38.10 12.83
N ALA A 312 35.67 -39.31 12.35
CA ALA A 312 35.18 -39.77 11.05
C ALA A 312 33.65 -39.83 10.99
N ALA A 313 33.00 -40.40 12.01
CA ALA A 313 31.54 -40.47 12.11
C ALA A 313 30.90 -39.06 12.22
N ARG A 314 31.57 -38.10 12.85
CA ARG A 314 31.17 -36.68 12.85
C ARG A 314 31.24 -36.08 11.44
N GLU A 315 32.25 -36.42 10.64
CA GLU A 315 32.41 -35.86 9.29
C GLU A 315 31.44 -36.42 8.25
N ASP A 316 31.10 -37.70 8.34
CA ASP A 316 30.03 -38.29 7.53
C ASP A 316 28.67 -37.65 7.88
N LEU A 317 28.32 -37.52 9.17
CA LEU A 317 27.11 -36.83 9.60
C LEU A 317 27.10 -35.34 9.20
N GLN A 318 28.22 -34.63 9.34
CA GLN A 318 28.34 -33.22 8.93
C GLN A 318 28.13 -33.06 7.41
N SER A 319 28.58 -34.04 6.62
CA SER A 319 28.39 -34.06 5.17
C SER A 319 26.93 -34.30 4.79
N LEU A 320 26.21 -35.18 5.51
CA LEU A 320 24.77 -35.39 5.36
C LEU A 320 23.97 -34.14 5.77
N ALA A 321 24.25 -33.58 6.95
CA ALA A 321 23.61 -32.36 7.43
C ALA A 321 23.76 -31.20 6.43
N GLN A 322 24.97 -30.99 5.87
CA GLN A 322 25.22 -29.96 4.88
C GLN A 322 24.51 -30.22 3.54
N ALA A 323 24.42 -31.48 3.10
CA ALA A 323 23.70 -31.86 1.88
C ALA A 323 22.18 -31.67 2.02
N ASP A 324 21.63 -31.87 3.22
CA ASP A 324 20.21 -31.65 3.50
C ASP A 324 19.89 -30.16 3.68
N TYR A 325 20.75 -29.41 4.39
CA TYR A 325 20.63 -27.97 4.58
C TYR A 325 20.67 -27.21 3.24
N SER A 326 21.66 -27.51 2.38
CA SER A 326 21.76 -26.94 1.04
C SER A 326 20.63 -27.37 0.09
N ALA A 327 19.97 -28.50 0.38
CA ALA A 327 18.76 -28.95 -0.31
C ALA A 327 17.44 -28.45 0.33
N ARG A 328 17.50 -27.57 1.34
CA ARG A 328 16.36 -27.07 2.13
C ARG A 328 15.50 -28.16 2.79
N ARG A 329 16.09 -29.33 3.06
CA ARG A 329 15.44 -30.44 3.78
C ARG A 329 15.67 -30.27 5.28
N TRP A 330 15.04 -29.22 5.82
CA TRP A 330 15.30 -28.70 7.17
C TRP A 330 15.05 -29.71 8.29
N SER A 331 14.05 -30.58 8.14
CA SER A 331 13.75 -31.66 9.09
C SER A 331 14.88 -32.68 9.18
N GLU A 332 15.39 -33.12 8.02
CA GLU A 332 16.49 -34.08 7.92
C GLU A 332 17.83 -33.46 8.33
N ALA A 333 18.10 -32.21 7.91
CA ALA A 333 19.26 -31.45 8.36
C ALA A 333 19.26 -31.27 9.89
N ARG A 334 18.12 -30.93 10.50
CA ARG A 334 17.96 -30.82 11.95
C ARG A 334 18.23 -32.15 12.66
N GLN A 335 17.73 -33.27 12.13
CA GLN A 335 18.03 -34.58 12.71
C GLN A 335 19.53 -34.87 12.66
N HIS A 336 20.17 -34.71 11.51
CA HIS A 336 21.62 -34.92 11.41
C HIS A 336 22.43 -33.98 12.32
N TYR A 337 21.99 -32.75 12.60
CA TYR A 337 22.63 -31.89 13.61
C TYR A 337 22.42 -32.39 15.05
N LEU A 338 21.23 -32.90 15.41
CA LEU A 338 21.01 -33.54 16.71
C LEU A 338 21.86 -34.81 16.87
N ASP A 339 22.03 -35.58 15.79
CA ASP A 339 22.91 -36.76 15.75
C ASP A 339 24.38 -36.36 15.97
N ILE A 340 24.86 -35.26 15.35
CA ILE A 340 26.21 -34.70 15.59
C ILE A 340 26.35 -34.21 17.02
N GLN A 341 25.34 -33.55 17.59
CA GLN A 341 25.35 -33.08 18.98
C GLN A 341 25.49 -34.26 19.94
N GLN A 342 24.69 -35.33 19.77
CA GLN A 342 24.75 -36.52 20.61
C GLN A 342 26.10 -37.26 20.46
N LEU A 343 26.58 -37.46 19.22
CA LEU A 343 27.88 -38.08 18.97
C LEU A 343 29.04 -37.28 19.59
N SER A 344 29.01 -35.96 19.48
CA SER A 344 30.06 -35.08 20.01
C SER A 344 30.07 -35.04 21.54
N ARG A 345 28.91 -35.17 22.20
CA ARG A 345 28.83 -35.34 23.66
C ARG A 345 29.52 -36.63 24.12
N PHE A 346 29.32 -37.75 23.42
CA PHE A 346 30.03 -39.00 23.71
C PHE A 346 31.55 -38.88 23.45
N ALA A 347 31.95 -38.18 22.38
CA ALA A 347 33.36 -37.95 22.08
C ALA A 347 34.06 -37.06 23.15
N MET A 348 33.39 -36.02 23.66
CA MET A 348 33.88 -35.23 24.79
C MET A 348 34.09 -36.10 26.03
N ALA A 349 33.11 -36.93 26.41
CA ALA A 349 33.24 -37.86 27.53
C ALA A 349 34.36 -38.90 27.32
N MET A 350 34.57 -39.39 26.09
CA MET A 350 35.69 -40.27 25.73
C MET A 350 37.06 -39.59 25.89
N SER A 351 37.17 -38.29 25.56
CA SER A 351 38.43 -37.54 25.70
C SER A 351 38.90 -37.39 27.16
N VAL A 352 37.96 -37.42 28.12
CA VAL A 352 38.21 -37.36 29.57
C VAL A 352 38.14 -38.72 30.28
N ALA A 353 37.89 -39.80 29.54
CA ALA A 353 37.75 -41.14 30.12
C ALA A 353 39.02 -41.58 30.88
N GLY A 354 38.92 -41.65 32.21
CA GLY A 354 40.02 -42.01 33.11
C GLY A 354 40.88 -40.84 33.62
N SER A 355 40.48 -39.58 33.45
CA SER A 355 41.10 -38.44 34.16
C SER A 355 40.64 -38.36 35.62
N GLU A 356 41.54 -37.91 36.50
CA GLU A 356 41.30 -37.75 37.95
C GLU A 356 40.26 -36.66 38.28
N VAL A 357 40.08 -35.70 37.37
CA VAL A 357 39.00 -34.70 37.40
C VAL A 357 38.10 -34.96 36.20
N GLN A 358 36.80 -34.95 36.43
CA GLN A 358 35.74 -35.01 35.43
C GLN A 358 34.96 -33.68 35.49
N PRO A 359 34.36 -33.20 34.38
CA PRO A 359 33.45 -32.05 34.42
C PRO A 359 32.13 -32.43 35.14
N GLU A 360 31.42 -31.45 35.70
CA GLU A 360 30.07 -31.67 36.25
C GLU A 360 29.02 -31.64 35.13
N GLU A 361 29.16 -30.76 34.14
CA GLU A 361 28.34 -30.69 32.92
C GLU A 361 29.17 -30.94 31.65
N ALA A 362 28.60 -31.67 30.69
CA ALA A 362 29.35 -32.23 29.55
C ALA A 362 29.92 -31.18 28.58
N ASP A 363 29.45 -29.92 28.61
CA ASP A 363 29.92 -28.82 27.77
C ASP A 363 30.61 -27.67 28.56
N GLU A 364 31.26 -27.98 29.70
CA GLU A 364 32.14 -27.06 30.43
C GLU A 364 33.44 -26.68 29.68
N LEU A 365 33.37 -25.62 28.88
CA LEU A 365 34.54 -25.05 28.18
C LEU A 365 35.67 -24.63 29.14
N GLU A 366 35.35 -24.05 30.30
CA GLU A 366 36.36 -23.57 31.25
C GLU A 366 37.14 -24.72 31.90
N PHE A 367 36.48 -25.85 32.19
CA PHE A 367 37.12 -27.07 32.67
C PHE A 367 38.18 -27.56 31.67
N ALA A 368 37.85 -27.62 30.37
CA ALA A 368 38.78 -28.09 29.35
C ALA A 368 40.03 -27.19 29.22
N LEU A 369 39.85 -25.87 29.32
CA LEU A 369 40.93 -24.89 29.21
C LEU A 369 41.84 -24.88 30.45
N GLN A 370 41.33 -25.24 31.63
CA GLN A 370 42.07 -25.18 32.89
C GLN A 370 42.65 -26.53 33.34
N SER A 371 41.90 -27.63 33.18
CA SER A 371 42.17 -28.92 33.83
C SER A 371 42.75 -30.00 32.92
N LEU A 372 42.49 -29.94 31.60
CA LEU A 372 42.90 -31.01 30.67
C LEU A 372 44.32 -30.81 30.11
N SER A 373 45.03 -31.92 29.89
CA SER A 373 46.31 -31.94 29.16
C SER A 373 46.12 -31.49 27.71
N GLU A 374 47.19 -30.99 27.08
CA GLU A 374 47.18 -30.47 25.70
C GLU A 374 46.46 -31.40 24.70
N THR A 375 46.80 -32.69 24.69
CA THR A 375 46.19 -33.69 23.79
C THR A 375 44.74 -34.05 24.10
N ALA A 376 44.32 -34.04 25.37
CA ALA A 376 42.94 -34.31 25.76
C ALA A 376 42.05 -33.08 25.50
N ARG A 377 42.60 -31.89 25.75
CA ARG A 377 42.02 -30.58 25.46
C ARG A 377 41.79 -30.37 23.97
N GLU A 378 42.73 -30.79 23.12
CA GLU A 378 42.59 -30.71 21.66
C GLU A 378 41.33 -31.44 21.18
N VAL A 379 41.18 -32.71 21.57
CA VAL A 379 40.01 -33.55 21.25
C VAL A 379 38.73 -33.00 21.89
N TYR A 380 38.77 -32.62 23.17
CA TYR A 380 37.59 -32.08 23.86
C TYR A 380 37.09 -30.81 23.18
N LEU A 381 37.96 -29.84 22.89
CA LEU A 381 37.57 -28.56 22.30
C LEU A 381 37.04 -28.70 20.87
N LEU A 382 37.57 -29.65 20.08
CA LEU A 382 37.05 -29.99 18.75
C LEU A 382 35.59 -30.47 18.84
N HIS A 383 35.32 -31.43 19.72
CA HIS A 383 33.96 -31.96 19.91
C HIS A 383 33.05 -31.00 20.67
N HIS A 384 33.58 -30.10 21.50
CA HIS A 384 32.82 -29.02 22.13
C HIS A 384 32.33 -27.99 21.11
N ALA A 385 33.20 -27.57 20.18
CA ALA A 385 32.83 -26.72 19.05
C ALA A 385 31.78 -27.39 18.15
N ALA A 386 31.93 -28.70 17.87
CA ALA A 386 30.94 -29.48 17.13
C ALA A 386 29.58 -29.57 17.87
N TYR A 387 29.60 -29.86 19.18
CA TYR A 387 28.41 -29.95 20.03
C TYR A 387 27.61 -28.64 20.05
N ARG A 388 28.26 -27.51 20.42
CA ARG A 388 27.61 -26.20 20.51
C ARG A 388 27.14 -25.72 19.12
N GLY A 389 27.93 -25.96 18.06
CA GLY A 389 27.59 -25.55 16.71
C GLY A 389 26.40 -26.31 16.12
N ALA A 390 26.35 -27.63 16.34
CA ALA A 390 25.24 -28.46 15.91
C ALA A 390 23.95 -28.16 16.70
N GLU A 391 24.04 -27.89 18.01
CA GLU A 391 22.93 -27.41 18.84
C GLU A 391 22.28 -26.15 18.24
N THR A 392 23.08 -25.13 17.91
CA THR A 392 22.56 -23.90 17.27
C THR A 392 22.01 -24.16 15.87
N LEU A 393 22.69 -24.95 15.04
CA LEU A 393 22.25 -25.24 13.66
C LEU A 393 20.96 -26.06 13.61
N ALA A 394 20.72 -26.95 14.58
CA ALA A 394 19.47 -27.68 14.74
C ALA A 394 18.27 -26.76 14.98
N GLU A 395 18.41 -25.72 15.81
CA GLU A 395 17.34 -24.73 16.05
C GLU A 395 17.25 -23.70 14.91
N PHE A 396 18.36 -23.34 14.27
CA PHE A 396 18.35 -22.52 13.05
C PHE A 396 17.53 -23.17 11.93
N ALA A 397 17.61 -24.49 11.79
CA ALA A 397 16.80 -25.24 10.83
C ALA A 397 15.28 -25.13 11.09
N VAL A 398 14.83 -24.95 12.35
CA VAL A 398 13.40 -24.70 12.68
C VAL A 398 12.96 -23.33 12.19
N GLY A 399 13.79 -22.29 12.38
CA GLY A 399 13.53 -20.95 11.87
C GLY A 399 13.47 -20.91 10.33
N LEU A 400 14.39 -21.62 9.66
CA LEU A 400 14.43 -21.71 8.20
C LEU A 400 13.27 -22.56 7.63
N GLN A 401 12.85 -23.62 8.32
CA GLN A 401 11.62 -24.36 7.98
C GLN A 401 10.38 -23.46 8.07
N SER A 402 10.33 -22.59 9.08
CA SER A 402 9.24 -21.62 9.27
C SER A 402 9.24 -20.55 8.16
N MET A 403 10.41 -20.05 7.76
CA MET A 403 10.58 -19.15 6.61
C MET A 403 10.07 -19.79 5.30
N ASP A 404 10.58 -20.96 4.92
CA ASP A 404 10.18 -21.62 3.67
C ASP A 404 8.67 -21.94 3.67
N SER A 405 8.10 -22.30 4.83
CA SER A 405 6.65 -22.54 4.97
C SER A 405 5.83 -21.27 4.72
N ALA A 406 6.32 -20.09 5.12
CA ALA A 406 5.71 -18.79 4.84
C ALA A 406 5.86 -18.36 3.36
N LEU A 407 6.97 -18.74 2.72
CA LEU A 407 7.26 -18.44 1.31
C LEU A 407 6.52 -19.36 0.33
N GLN A 408 6.22 -20.60 0.71
CA GLN A 408 5.44 -21.55 -0.11
C GLN A 408 3.94 -21.22 -0.18
N GLN A 409 3.38 -20.56 0.83
CA GLN A 409 1.99 -20.07 0.81
C GLN A 409 1.86 -18.96 -0.24
N SER A 410 0.93 -19.09 -1.20
CA SER A 410 0.64 -18.05 -2.18
C SER A 410 0.10 -16.79 -1.48
N ALA A 411 0.72 -15.64 -1.76
CA ALA A 411 0.32 -14.35 -1.21
C ALA A 411 0.33 -13.30 -2.33
N GLU A 412 -0.86 -12.89 -2.77
CA GLU A 412 -1.05 -11.87 -3.82
C GLU A 412 -1.78 -10.62 -3.29
N SER A 413 -2.61 -10.79 -2.25
CA SER A 413 -3.26 -9.69 -1.53
C SER A 413 -2.37 -9.09 -0.44
N VAL A 414 -2.70 -7.86 -0.03
CA VAL A 414 -2.02 -7.16 1.08
C VAL A 414 -2.24 -7.90 2.41
N GLU A 415 -3.40 -8.50 2.61
CA GLU A 415 -3.76 -9.29 3.79
C GLU A 415 -2.90 -10.57 3.91
N GLU A 416 -2.75 -11.34 2.82
CA GLU A 416 -1.88 -12.53 2.79
C GLU A 416 -0.40 -12.16 2.97
N LEU A 417 0.05 -11.06 2.34
CA LEU A 417 1.43 -10.58 2.50
C LEU A 417 1.69 -10.10 3.93
N ASN A 418 0.71 -9.47 4.60
CA ASN A 418 0.84 -9.14 6.03
C ASN A 418 0.93 -10.38 6.92
N LEU A 419 0.16 -11.44 6.63
CA LEU A 419 0.28 -12.71 7.35
C LEU A 419 1.66 -13.35 7.14
N ARG A 420 2.16 -13.37 5.90
CA ARG A 420 3.53 -13.79 5.58
C ARG A 420 4.58 -12.95 6.32
N ARG A 421 4.42 -11.62 6.36
CA ARG A 421 5.31 -10.70 7.08
C ARG A 421 5.40 -11.09 8.56
N VAL A 422 4.28 -11.39 9.22
CA VAL A 422 4.31 -11.86 10.63
C VAL A 422 5.04 -13.20 10.75
N GLN A 423 4.74 -14.19 9.91
CA GLN A 423 5.42 -15.50 9.94
C GLN A 423 6.95 -15.40 9.71
N LEU A 424 7.38 -14.51 8.79
CA LEU A 424 8.79 -14.21 8.56
C LEU A 424 9.40 -13.43 9.73
N ALA A 425 8.64 -12.51 10.34
CA ALA A 425 9.09 -11.73 11.47
C ALA A 425 9.35 -12.61 12.71
N ASP A 426 8.47 -13.57 12.98
CA ASP A 426 8.62 -14.59 14.02
C ASP A 426 9.88 -15.46 13.74
N ALA A 427 10.07 -15.88 12.49
CA ALA A 427 11.24 -16.66 12.08
C ALA A 427 12.55 -15.88 12.29
N VAL A 428 12.61 -14.60 11.93
CA VAL A 428 13.80 -13.77 12.19
C VAL A 428 14.04 -13.60 13.70
N GLU A 429 13.01 -13.50 14.54
CA GLU A 429 13.21 -13.38 15.99
C GLU A 429 13.83 -14.63 16.60
N VAL A 430 13.39 -15.84 16.20
CA VAL A 430 14.02 -17.11 16.60
C VAL A 430 15.49 -17.14 16.18
N LEU A 431 15.80 -16.72 14.95
CA LEU A 431 17.16 -16.73 14.41
C LEU A 431 18.07 -15.66 15.04
N ASP A 432 17.54 -14.49 15.39
CA ASP A 432 18.26 -13.46 16.17
C ASP A 432 18.60 -13.98 17.58
N GLN A 433 17.66 -14.63 18.27
CA GLN A 433 17.90 -15.22 19.61
C GLN A 433 18.97 -16.33 19.56
N GLN A 434 18.88 -17.24 18.58
CA GLN A 434 19.86 -18.32 18.41
C GLN A 434 21.24 -17.78 18.01
N ARG A 435 21.29 -16.73 17.18
CA ARG A 435 22.54 -16.04 16.83
C ARG A 435 23.17 -15.35 18.04
N GLU A 436 22.39 -14.67 18.88
CA GLU A 436 22.91 -14.07 20.12
C GLU A 436 23.46 -15.13 21.08
N GLN A 437 22.80 -16.28 21.22
CA GLN A 437 23.30 -17.41 22.02
C GLN A 437 24.60 -17.99 21.45
N TRP A 438 24.72 -18.09 20.13
CA TRP A 438 25.96 -18.49 19.47
C TRP A 438 27.08 -17.47 19.65
N ASP A 439 26.85 -16.18 19.35
CA ASP A 439 27.88 -15.14 19.48
C ASP A 439 28.38 -15.02 20.95
N ASN A 440 27.48 -15.18 21.94
CA ASN A 440 27.83 -15.30 23.36
C ASN A 440 28.65 -16.57 23.67
N THR A 441 28.37 -17.70 23.02
CA THR A 441 29.16 -18.94 23.15
C THR A 441 30.55 -18.76 22.52
N VAL A 442 30.63 -18.19 21.31
CA VAL A 442 31.87 -17.90 20.58
C VAL A 442 32.81 -17.02 21.40
N SER A 443 32.27 -16.00 22.07
CA SER A 443 33.05 -15.06 22.91
C SER A 443 33.85 -15.70 24.05
N ARG A 444 33.55 -16.95 24.42
CA ARG A 444 34.25 -17.69 25.49
C ARG A 444 35.43 -18.51 24.98
N TYR A 445 35.51 -18.83 23.68
CA TYR A 445 36.63 -19.57 23.13
C TYR A 445 37.84 -18.64 22.90
N PRO A 446 39.05 -19.03 23.34
CA PRO A 446 40.26 -18.23 23.15
C PRO A 446 40.86 -18.40 21.75
N VAL A 447 40.05 -18.25 20.70
CA VAL A 447 40.42 -18.56 19.29
C VAL A 447 41.62 -17.73 18.78
N GLU A 448 41.86 -16.55 19.36
CA GLU A 448 43.03 -15.72 19.04
C GLU A 448 44.36 -16.24 19.64
N GLN A 449 44.33 -17.25 20.52
CA GLN A 449 45.52 -17.80 21.14
C GLN A 449 46.12 -18.93 20.27
N PRO A 450 47.43 -18.90 19.94
CA PRO A 450 48.10 -19.96 19.15
C PRO A 450 48.14 -21.36 19.78
N SER A 451 47.52 -21.54 20.95
CA SER A 451 47.34 -22.82 21.66
C SER A 451 45.89 -23.30 21.67
N PHE A 452 45.01 -22.68 20.86
CA PHE A 452 43.65 -23.15 20.61
C PHE A 452 43.63 -24.05 19.36
N PRO A 453 42.91 -25.19 19.32
CA PRO A 453 42.98 -26.12 18.19
C PRO A 453 42.43 -25.56 16.88
N ASP A 454 43.20 -25.68 15.80
CA ASP A 454 42.80 -25.21 14.45
C ASP A 454 41.47 -25.81 13.99
N GLY A 455 41.24 -27.11 14.22
CA GLY A 455 39.98 -27.77 13.86
C GLY A 455 38.76 -27.24 14.63
N ALA A 456 38.93 -26.90 15.91
CA ALA A 456 37.88 -26.26 16.71
C ALA A 456 37.60 -24.83 16.21
N ALA A 457 38.65 -24.09 15.85
CA ALA A 457 38.54 -22.76 15.25
C ALA A 457 37.82 -22.79 13.89
N GLU A 458 38.10 -23.79 13.05
CA GLU A 458 37.42 -23.95 11.76
C GLU A 458 35.93 -24.26 11.95
N LEU A 459 35.56 -25.16 12.87
CA LEU A 459 34.15 -25.46 13.16
C LEU A 459 33.40 -24.22 13.68
N VAL A 460 34.01 -23.44 14.57
CA VAL A 460 33.44 -22.16 15.05
C VAL A 460 33.27 -21.16 13.91
N SER A 461 34.27 -21.00 13.04
CA SER A 461 34.21 -20.09 11.89
C SER A 461 33.15 -20.51 10.87
N ARG A 462 33.13 -21.80 10.48
CA ARG A 462 32.20 -22.39 9.53
C ARG A 462 30.74 -22.25 9.99
N THR A 463 30.49 -22.54 11.27
CA THR A 463 29.17 -22.36 11.90
C THR A 463 28.75 -20.89 11.87
N SER A 464 29.61 -19.98 12.33
CA SER A 464 29.34 -18.53 12.34
C SER A 464 28.98 -17.99 10.96
N GLN A 465 29.66 -18.45 9.91
CA GLN A 465 29.37 -18.08 8.52
C GLN A 465 28.00 -18.61 8.06
N GLN A 466 27.71 -19.90 8.28
CA GLN A 466 26.44 -20.52 7.89
C GLN A 466 25.22 -19.86 8.57
N LEU A 467 25.37 -19.48 9.86
CA LEU A 467 24.37 -18.72 10.59
C LEU A 467 24.20 -17.31 10.01
N ALA A 468 25.29 -16.61 9.70
CA ALA A 468 25.24 -15.24 9.17
C ALA A 468 24.62 -15.15 7.76
N ASP A 469 24.94 -16.10 6.87
CA ASP A 469 24.36 -16.16 5.51
C ASP A 469 22.86 -16.43 5.56
N SER A 470 22.44 -17.42 6.35
CA SER A 470 21.04 -17.83 6.45
C SER A 470 20.17 -16.78 7.15
N HIS A 471 20.72 -16.10 8.17
CA HIS A 471 20.10 -14.93 8.82
C HIS A 471 19.92 -13.75 7.85
N THR A 472 20.86 -13.55 6.94
CA THR A 472 20.76 -12.56 5.86
C THR A 472 19.68 -12.93 4.84
N GLU A 473 19.50 -14.22 4.53
CA GLU A 473 18.42 -14.69 3.67
C GLU A 473 17.03 -14.38 4.26
N VAL A 474 16.76 -14.74 5.52
CA VAL A 474 15.43 -14.55 6.12
C VAL A 474 15.07 -13.08 6.22
N ARG A 475 16.00 -12.22 6.64
CA ARG A 475 15.80 -10.76 6.66
C ARG A 475 15.57 -10.18 5.27
N SER A 476 16.20 -10.73 4.23
CA SER A 476 15.95 -10.32 2.84
C SER A 476 14.54 -10.69 2.38
N ALA A 477 14.02 -11.86 2.79
CA ALA A 477 12.65 -12.29 2.50
C ALA A 477 11.59 -11.43 3.22
N GLU A 478 11.85 -11.00 4.46
CA GLU A 478 11.01 -10.06 5.20
C GLU A 478 11.00 -8.68 4.53
N ILE A 479 12.17 -8.12 4.18
CA ILE A 479 12.30 -6.85 3.44
C ILE A 479 11.51 -6.89 2.13
N GLU A 480 11.67 -7.93 1.32
CA GLU A 480 10.96 -8.05 0.04
C GLU A 480 9.44 -8.16 0.23
N THR A 481 8.99 -8.83 1.29
CA THR A 481 7.56 -8.88 1.66
C THR A 481 7.03 -7.50 2.06
N VAL A 482 7.80 -6.72 2.83
CA VAL A 482 7.43 -5.34 3.23
C VAL A 482 7.43 -4.39 2.03
N ARG A 483 8.43 -4.45 1.14
CA ARG A 483 8.44 -3.69 -0.13
C ARG A 483 7.19 -3.99 -0.95
N ARG A 484 6.81 -5.26 -1.08
CA ARG A 484 5.63 -5.69 -1.84
C ARG A 484 4.33 -5.13 -1.25
N ILE A 485 4.18 -5.13 0.07
CA ILE A 485 3.06 -4.47 0.77
C ILE A 485 3.08 -2.96 0.52
N GLY A 486 4.26 -2.34 0.60
CA GLY A 486 4.48 -0.91 0.39
C GLY A 486 4.05 -0.44 -0.99
N SER A 487 4.55 -1.07 -2.06
CA SER A 487 4.15 -0.76 -3.45
C SER A 487 2.65 -0.98 -3.64
N LEU A 488 2.10 -2.16 -3.33
CA LEU A 488 0.69 -2.46 -3.58
C LEU A 488 -0.27 -1.50 -2.87
N ARG A 489 0.07 -1.01 -1.68
CA ARG A 489 -0.69 0.05 -0.99
C ARG A 489 -0.46 1.42 -1.63
N TYR A 490 0.77 1.80 -1.91
CA TYR A 490 1.11 3.11 -2.46
C TYR A 490 0.54 3.33 -3.87
N ASP A 491 0.63 2.33 -4.75
CA ASP A 491 0.13 2.40 -6.12
C ASP A 491 -1.39 2.59 -6.14
N ARG A 492 -2.12 1.86 -5.28
CA ARG A 492 -3.57 2.01 -5.09
C ARG A 492 -3.96 3.40 -4.55
N LEU A 493 -3.21 3.92 -3.59
CA LEU A 493 -3.40 5.28 -3.06
C LEU A 493 -3.16 6.35 -4.14
N ARG A 494 -2.16 6.13 -4.99
CA ARG A 494 -1.80 7.03 -6.10
C ARG A 494 -2.86 7.03 -7.21
N GLU A 495 -3.43 5.88 -7.56
CA GLU A 495 -4.59 5.78 -8.45
C GLU A 495 -5.81 6.52 -7.86
N GLY A 496 -6.07 6.34 -6.56
CA GLY A 496 -7.13 7.06 -5.84
C GLY A 496 -6.95 8.58 -5.85
N TYR A 497 -5.73 9.08 -5.63
CA TYR A 497 -5.40 10.50 -5.74
C TYR A 497 -5.64 11.03 -7.17
N GLN A 498 -5.17 10.32 -8.21
CA GLN A 498 -5.37 10.72 -9.60
C GLN A 498 -6.86 10.79 -9.96
N SER A 499 -7.65 9.78 -9.59
CA SER A 499 -9.09 9.74 -9.83
C SER A 499 -9.85 10.92 -9.18
N ASN A 500 -9.53 11.27 -7.93
CA ASN A 500 -10.16 12.43 -7.27
C ASN A 500 -9.66 13.78 -7.81
N ARG A 501 -8.42 13.87 -8.27
CA ARG A 501 -7.86 15.06 -8.96
C ARG A 501 -8.54 15.31 -10.31
N ASP A 502 -8.71 14.26 -11.11
CA ASP A 502 -9.38 14.37 -12.42
C ASP A 502 -10.88 14.64 -12.23
N GLY A 503 -11.50 14.05 -11.21
CA GLY A 503 -12.87 14.36 -10.77
C GLY A 503 -13.04 15.83 -10.36
N LEU A 504 -12.11 16.40 -9.59
CA LEU A 504 -12.09 17.84 -9.26
C LEU A 504 -11.99 18.69 -10.53
N GLN A 505 -11.11 18.35 -11.48
CA GLN A 505 -10.99 19.12 -12.73
C GLN A 505 -12.31 19.12 -13.53
N PHE A 506 -12.97 17.96 -13.63
CA PHE A 506 -14.25 17.82 -14.31
C PHE A 506 -15.39 18.56 -13.58
N ALA A 507 -15.41 18.54 -12.24
CA ALA A 507 -16.38 19.29 -11.45
C ALA A 507 -16.17 20.82 -11.57
N VAL A 508 -14.93 21.30 -11.61
CA VAL A 508 -14.64 22.72 -11.87
C VAL A 508 -15.11 23.14 -13.27
N GLN A 509 -14.89 22.31 -14.30
CA GLN A 509 -15.43 22.56 -15.64
C GLN A 509 -16.96 22.63 -15.64
N ARG A 510 -17.66 21.75 -14.89
CA ARG A 510 -19.12 21.82 -14.68
C ARG A 510 -19.56 23.12 -13.98
N ILE A 511 -18.80 23.61 -13.01
CA ILE A 511 -19.08 24.88 -12.30
C ILE A 511 -18.88 26.08 -13.25
N GLU A 512 -17.78 26.14 -13.98
CA GLU A 512 -17.40 27.28 -14.83
C GLU A 512 -18.21 27.37 -16.13
N GLY A 513 -18.43 26.24 -16.79
CA GLY A 513 -19.23 26.09 -18.00
C GLY A 513 -18.68 25.02 -18.94
N VAL A 514 -19.58 24.12 -19.38
CA VAL A 514 -19.29 23.08 -20.37
C VAL A 514 -19.98 23.45 -21.68
N GLU A 515 -19.24 23.39 -22.78
CA GLU A 515 -19.80 23.50 -24.13
C GLU A 515 -20.56 22.22 -24.51
N GLN A 516 -21.85 22.35 -24.81
CA GLN A 516 -22.66 21.31 -25.44
C GLN A 516 -23.03 21.73 -26.86
N THR A 517 -22.79 20.84 -27.83
CA THR A 517 -23.33 20.97 -29.19
C THR A 517 -24.79 20.58 -29.20
N VAL A 518 -25.67 21.49 -29.62
CA VAL A 518 -27.09 21.22 -29.79
C VAL A 518 -27.31 20.44 -31.09
N GLU A 519 -27.54 19.13 -31.01
CA GLU A 519 -27.95 18.33 -32.15
C GLU A 519 -29.32 18.77 -32.68
N ASN A 520 -29.41 18.97 -34.00
CA ASN A 520 -30.65 19.22 -34.72
C ASN A 520 -30.64 18.45 -36.06
N GLN A 521 -31.82 18.18 -36.60
CA GLN A 521 -32.06 17.02 -37.49
C GLN A 521 -31.64 17.18 -38.97
N ASP A 522 -30.85 18.19 -39.32
CA ASP A 522 -30.39 18.46 -40.70
C ASP A 522 -28.86 18.37 -40.85
N GLU A 523 -28.39 17.44 -41.70
CA GLU A 523 -27.00 16.93 -41.76
C GLU A 523 -25.91 17.89 -42.33
N ASN A 524 -26.09 19.22 -42.35
CA ASN A 524 -25.18 20.11 -43.12
C ASN A 524 -24.80 21.49 -42.53
N ASP A 525 -25.23 21.85 -41.31
CA ASP A 525 -24.97 23.18 -40.74
C ASP A 525 -23.95 23.15 -39.58
N GLU A 526 -23.17 24.23 -39.39
CA GLU A 526 -22.20 24.32 -38.28
C GLU A 526 -22.91 24.27 -36.92
N GLN A 527 -22.55 23.25 -36.12
CA GLN A 527 -23.19 22.92 -34.83
C GLN A 527 -23.10 24.10 -33.85
N ALA A 528 -24.25 24.49 -33.30
CA ALA A 528 -24.31 25.53 -32.29
C ALA A 528 -23.82 24.98 -30.93
N SER A 529 -22.68 25.50 -30.46
CA SER A 529 -22.23 25.28 -29.08
C SER A 529 -22.95 26.24 -28.13
N VAL A 530 -23.47 25.69 -27.03
CA VAL A 530 -24.05 26.44 -25.90
C VAL A 530 -23.27 26.11 -24.64
N VAL A 531 -22.92 27.13 -23.85
CA VAL A 531 -22.27 26.94 -22.55
C VAL A 531 -23.34 26.77 -21.47
N TYR A 532 -23.39 25.58 -20.87
CA TYR A 532 -24.23 25.30 -19.71
C TYR A 532 -23.39 25.09 -18.44
N ARG A 533 -23.95 25.46 -17.29
CA ARG A 533 -23.30 25.38 -15.97
C ARG A 533 -24.09 24.43 -15.07
N TYR A 534 -23.38 23.54 -14.41
CA TYR A 534 -23.94 22.44 -13.62
C TYR A 534 -23.35 22.40 -12.19
N PRO A 535 -23.39 23.50 -11.41
CA PRO A 535 -22.83 23.51 -10.06
C PRO A 535 -23.55 22.57 -9.07
N ARG A 536 -24.82 22.18 -9.29
CA ARG A 536 -25.55 21.21 -8.45
C ARG A 536 -24.98 19.81 -8.60
N GLU A 537 -24.75 19.41 -9.84
CA GLU A 537 -24.17 18.14 -10.23
C GLU A 537 -22.71 18.08 -9.74
N ALA A 538 -21.94 19.14 -9.98
CA ALA A 538 -20.58 19.28 -9.50
C ALA A 538 -20.47 19.24 -7.97
N LEU A 539 -21.41 19.87 -7.23
CA LEU A 539 -21.44 19.84 -5.77
C LEU A 539 -21.60 18.41 -5.24
N ALA A 540 -22.47 17.60 -5.86
CA ALA A 540 -22.64 16.20 -5.49
C ALA A 540 -21.36 15.37 -5.77
N ASP A 541 -20.75 15.55 -6.93
CA ASP A 541 -19.47 14.91 -7.29
C ASP A 541 -18.35 15.30 -6.30
N LEU A 542 -18.26 16.59 -5.94
CA LEU A 542 -17.24 17.13 -5.03
C LEU A 542 -17.44 16.69 -3.59
N GLN A 543 -18.68 16.62 -3.09
CA GLN A 543 -18.97 16.08 -1.76
C GLN A 543 -18.58 14.60 -1.66
N GLN A 544 -18.80 13.81 -2.72
CA GLN A 544 -18.32 12.43 -2.76
C GLN A 544 -16.78 12.34 -2.85
N SER A 545 -16.15 13.24 -3.62
CA SER A 545 -14.69 13.36 -3.71
C SER A 545 -14.06 13.67 -2.34
N ALA A 546 -14.66 14.60 -1.57
CA ALA A 546 -14.19 14.97 -0.24
C ALA A 546 -14.13 13.76 0.71
N SER A 547 -15.18 12.93 0.78
CA SER A 547 -15.17 11.71 1.61
C SER A 547 -14.10 10.70 1.16
N ARG A 548 -13.94 10.49 -0.15
CA ARG A 548 -12.88 9.61 -0.70
C ARG A 548 -11.47 10.13 -0.39
N ILE A 549 -11.28 11.45 -0.37
CA ILE A 549 -10.00 12.06 -0.02
C ILE A 549 -9.70 11.84 1.48
N GLU A 550 -10.69 11.92 2.37
CA GLU A 550 -10.50 11.58 3.79
C GLU A 550 -10.14 10.11 4.01
N GLU A 551 -10.81 9.18 3.30
CA GLU A 551 -10.47 7.75 3.28
C GLU A 551 -9.02 7.53 2.80
N LEU A 552 -8.65 8.10 1.65
CA LEU A 552 -7.29 8.02 1.10
C LEU A 552 -6.24 8.65 2.03
N ARG A 553 -6.58 9.73 2.74
CA ARG A 553 -5.66 10.36 3.69
C ARG A 553 -5.41 9.44 4.88
N ALA A 554 -6.45 8.85 5.47
CA ALA A 554 -6.32 7.88 6.55
C ALA A 554 -5.54 6.62 6.15
N ASP A 555 -5.78 6.08 4.94
CA ASP A 555 -5.02 4.94 4.42
C ASP A 555 -3.55 5.29 4.11
N THR A 556 -3.26 6.54 3.74
CA THR A 556 -1.89 7.06 3.55
C THR A 556 -1.18 7.27 4.89
N GLU A 557 -1.85 7.87 5.88
CA GLU A 557 -1.37 7.99 7.27
C GLU A 557 -1.06 6.59 7.85
N SER A 558 -1.93 5.61 7.62
CA SER A 558 -1.74 4.20 7.97
C SER A 558 -0.55 3.54 7.26
N LEU A 559 -0.30 3.85 5.98
CA LEU A 559 0.87 3.34 5.27
C LEU A 559 2.17 3.94 5.81
N ILE A 560 2.18 5.25 6.05
CA ILE A 560 3.31 5.98 6.64
C ILE A 560 3.65 5.39 8.01
N GLN A 561 2.66 5.20 8.88
CA GLN A 561 2.89 4.58 10.19
C GLN A 561 3.39 3.14 10.05
N ALA A 562 2.75 2.31 9.22
CA ALA A 562 3.13 0.91 9.07
C ALA A 562 4.60 0.73 8.66
N LEU A 563 5.10 1.56 7.72
CA LEU A 563 6.50 1.55 7.29
C LEU A 563 7.44 2.25 8.30
N ALA A 564 6.96 3.23 9.07
CA ALA A 564 7.75 3.92 10.08
C ALA A 564 7.93 3.09 11.37
N ASP A 565 6.99 2.22 11.71
CA ASP A 565 7.04 1.33 12.88
C ASP A 565 7.79 0.00 12.60
N GLU A 566 8.30 -0.19 11.37
CA GLU A 566 9.10 -1.37 10.99
C GLU A 566 10.42 -1.52 11.77
N ARG A 567 10.94 -2.75 11.77
CA ARG A 567 12.26 -3.10 12.34
C ARG A 567 13.39 -2.34 11.63
N GLU A 568 14.48 -2.06 12.35
CA GLU A 568 15.48 -1.09 11.87
C GLU A 568 16.13 -1.48 10.53
N TYR A 569 16.47 -2.75 10.30
CA TYR A 569 17.05 -3.19 9.03
C TYR A 569 16.05 -3.07 7.86
N VAL A 570 14.75 -3.23 8.11
CA VAL A 570 13.69 -3.03 7.11
C VAL A 570 13.57 -1.55 6.76
N ARG A 571 13.55 -0.64 7.76
CA ARG A 571 13.50 0.81 7.51
C ARG A 571 14.74 1.35 6.79
N ARG A 572 15.91 0.74 7.05
CA ARG A 572 17.17 1.08 6.38
C ARG A 572 17.25 0.59 4.92
N ASP A 573 16.30 -0.22 4.45
CA ASP A 573 16.20 -0.56 3.02
C ASP A 573 15.89 0.67 2.18
N GLU A 574 16.53 0.78 1.01
CA GLU A 574 16.41 1.96 0.16
C GLU A 574 15.01 2.06 -0.47
N GLU A 575 14.38 0.94 -0.83
CA GLU A 575 13.07 0.94 -1.47
C GLU A 575 11.95 1.20 -0.45
N VAL A 576 12.01 0.58 0.73
CA VAL A 576 11.11 0.90 1.85
C VAL A 576 11.21 2.38 2.26
N SER A 577 12.44 2.91 2.39
CA SER A 577 12.67 4.34 2.68
C SER A 577 12.11 5.27 1.60
N ARG A 578 12.22 4.89 0.31
CA ARG A 578 11.61 5.64 -0.80
C ARG A 578 10.08 5.60 -0.72
N THR A 579 9.46 4.43 -0.56
CA THR A 579 7.99 4.31 -0.45
C THR A 579 7.43 5.12 0.73
N LEU A 580 8.13 5.15 1.87
CA LEU A 580 7.77 5.99 3.01
C LEU A 580 7.82 7.49 2.66
N ALA A 581 8.88 7.96 2.02
CA ALA A 581 9.02 9.35 1.57
C ALA A 581 8.00 9.73 0.47
N ASP A 582 7.62 8.79 -0.38
CA ASP A 582 6.65 8.97 -1.45
C ASP A 582 5.22 9.01 -0.92
N ALA A 583 4.89 8.19 0.10
CA ALA A 583 3.64 8.28 0.84
C ALA A 583 3.53 9.60 1.64
N GLN A 584 4.62 10.05 2.28
CA GLN A 584 4.66 11.36 2.96
C GLN A 584 4.43 12.53 2.00
N ARG A 585 4.93 12.45 0.75
CA ARG A 585 4.63 13.44 -0.30
C ARG A 585 3.18 13.36 -0.75
N LEU A 586 2.65 12.16 -0.97
CA LEU A 586 1.25 11.94 -1.35
C LEU A 586 0.27 12.47 -0.29
N LEU A 587 0.62 12.38 1.00
CA LEU A 587 -0.18 12.96 2.09
C LEU A 587 -0.35 14.48 1.94
N ALA A 588 0.74 15.22 1.67
CA ALA A 588 0.69 16.66 1.44
C ALA A 588 -0.03 17.02 0.12
N GLU A 589 0.07 16.17 -0.90
CA GLU A 589 -0.70 16.33 -2.15
C GLU A 589 -2.21 16.09 -1.94
N LEU A 590 -2.59 15.15 -1.06
CA LEU A 590 -3.97 14.91 -0.63
C LEU A 590 -4.52 16.05 0.23
N GLU A 591 -3.73 16.62 1.17
CA GLU A 591 -4.10 17.83 1.91
C GLU A 591 -4.36 19.01 0.96
N SER A 592 -3.49 19.22 -0.04
CA SER A 592 -3.71 20.26 -1.06
C SER A 592 -4.98 20.00 -1.88
N LEU A 593 -5.22 18.74 -2.27
CA LEU A 593 -6.42 18.34 -3.00
C LEU A 593 -7.70 18.54 -2.16
N GLN A 594 -7.68 18.21 -0.87
CA GLN A 594 -8.80 18.41 0.06
C GLN A 594 -9.18 19.89 0.15
N ASN A 595 -8.19 20.78 0.29
CA ASN A 595 -8.42 22.23 0.29
C ASN A 595 -8.98 22.73 -1.06
N ASN A 596 -8.50 22.21 -2.18
CA ASN A 596 -9.01 22.59 -3.51
C ASN A 596 -10.46 22.11 -3.75
N VAL A 597 -10.81 20.91 -3.27
CA VAL A 597 -12.20 20.41 -3.29
C VAL A 597 -13.10 21.25 -2.40
N ALA A 598 -12.68 21.63 -1.20
CA ALA A 598 -13.44 22.52 -0.32
C ALA A 598 -13.71 23.89 -0.98
N ASN A 599 -12.68 24.53 -1.58
CA ASN A 599 -12.86 25.78 -2.32
C ASN A 599 -13.83 25.64 -3.51
N ALA A 600 -13.85 24.48 -4.18
CA ALA A 600 -14.78 24.21 -5.27
C ALA A 600 -16.22 23.97 -4.77
N ILE A 601 -16.40 23.33 -3.60
CA ILE A 601 -17.69 23.19 -2.90
C ILE A 601 -18.25 24.56 -2.56
N ASP A 602 -17.47 25.41 -1.87
CA ASP A 602 -17.85 26.79 -1.53
C ASP A 602 -18.28 27.58 -2.78
N THR A 603 -17.56 27.41 -3.89
CA THR A 603 -17.87 28.07 -5.18
C THR A 603 -19.17 27.56 -5.80
N ALA A 604 -19.43 26.26 -5.72
CA ALA A 604 -20.68 25.65 -6.21
C ALA A 604 -21.88 26.09 -5.37
N GLU A 605 -21.76 26.06 -4.03
CA GLU A 605 -22.82 26.50 -3.12
C GLU A 605 -23.17 27.99 -3.30
N GLN A 606 -22.16 28.86 -3.48
CA GLN A 606 -22.38 30.28 -3.78
C GLN A 606 -23.13 30.49 -5.11
N ARG A 607 -22.81 29.73 -6.17
CA ARG A 607 -23.54 29.78 -7.44
C ARG A 607 -24.98 29.29 -7.29
N LEU A 608 -25.20 28.19 -6.55
CA LEU A 608 -26.53 27.64 -6.31
C LEU A 608 -27.41 28.58 -5.47
N ALA A 609 -26.84 29.26 -4.48
CA ALA A 609 -27.53 30.30 -3.72
C ALA A 609 -27.97 31.45 -4.64
N GLY A 610 -27.08 31.97 -5.48
CA GLY A 610 -27.39 33.03 -6.44
C GLY A 610 -28.46 32.64 -7.47
N ALA A 611 -28.37 31.43 -8.05
CA ALA A 611 -29.39 30.91 -8.96
C ALA A 611 -30.75 30.76 -8.26
N THR A 612 -30.78 30.33 -6.99
CA THR A 612 -32.00 30.19 -6.19
C THR A 612 -32.62 31.54 -5.84
N GLU A 613 -31.81 32.54 -5.49
CA GLU A 613 -32.27 33.92 -5.25
C GLU A 613 -32.89 34.53 -6.52
N LEU A 614 -32.24 34.36 -7.67
CA LEU A 614 -32.74 34.82 -8.97
C LEU A 614 -34.05 34.13 -9.37
N ARG A 615 -34.16 32.81 -9.15
CA ARG A 615 -35.41 32.07 -9.35
C ARG A 615 -36.54 32.60 -8.46
N ALA A 616 -36.28 32.78 -7.16
CA ALA A 616 -37.27 33.33 -6.22
C ALA A 616 -37.68 34.78 -6.57
N ARG A 617 -36.73 35.59 -7.05
CA ARG A 617 -36.99 36.94 -7.57
C ARG A 617 -37.87 36.89 -8.82
N GLY A 618 -37.60 35.97 -9.76
CA GLY A 618 -38.43 35.72 -10.93
C GLY A 618 -39.85 35.29 -10.57
N ASP A 619 -40.02 34.35 -9.64
CA ASP A 619 -41.32 33.94 -9.10
C ASP A 619 -42.09 35.11 -8.47
N GLN A 620 -41.40 35.99 -7.72
CA GLN A 620 -41.99 37.20 -7.15
C GLN A 620 -42.42 38.20 -8.25
N LEU A 621 -41.60 38.41 -9.27
CA LEU A 621 -41.88 39.32 -10.38
C LEU A 621 -43.03 38.81 -11.27
N VAL A 622 -43.14 37.49 -11.47
CA VAL A 622 -44.31 36.84 -12.07
C VAL A 622 -45.58 37.19 -11.27
N ALA A 623 -45.59 36.96 -9.96
CA ALA A 623 -46.76 37.27 -9.12
C ALA A 623 -47.13 38.77 -9.11
N GLN A 624 -46.14 39.67 -9.22
CA GLN A 624 -46.39 41.11 -9.35
C GLN A 624 -46.90 41.50 -10.75
N THR A 625 -46.42 40.82 -11.81
CA THR A 625 -46.94 40.97 -13.18
C THR A 625 -48.41 40.59 -13.22
N GLU A 626 -48.79 39.44 -12.65
CA GLU A 626 -50.19 39.01 -12.60
C GLU A 626 -51.09 40.00 -11.85
N GLN A 627 -50.59 40.63 -10.79
CA GLN A 627 -51.32 41.67 -10.05
C GLN A 627 -51.47 42.96 -10.86
N ALA A 628 -50.43 43.38 -11.59
CA ALA A 628 -50.48 44.55 -12.47
C ALA A 628 -51.46 44.34 -13.65
N LEU A 629 -51.41 43.15 -14.30
CA LEU A 629 -52.36 42.76 -15.34
C LEU A 629 -53.80 42.72 -14.81
N ALA A 630 -54.03 42.17 -13.61
CA ALA A 630 -55.35 42.15 -12.97
C ALA A 630 -55.86 43.55 -12.56
N ALA A 631 -55.00 44.57 -12.56
CA ALA A 631 -55.33 45.97 -12.31
C ALA A 631 -55.39 46.82 -13.60
N LEU A 632 -55.12 46.23 -14.78
CA LEU A 632 -54.89 46.93 -16.05
C LEU A 632 -53.76 47.99 -15.99
N ASP A 633 -52.78 47.80 -15.09
CA ASP A 633 -51.55 48.59 -14.99
C ASP A 633 -50.51 48.04 -15.99
N VAL A 634 -50.79 48.24 -17.28
CA VAL A 634 -50.13 47.56 -18.40
C VAL A 634 -48.65 47.96 -18.56
N GLU A 635 -48.33 49.24 -18.41
CA GLU A 635 -46.94 49.76 -18.48
C GLU A 635 -46.06 49.07 -17.41
N ARG A 636 -46.55 49.02 -16.17
CA ARG A 636 -45.89 48.34 -15.08
C ARG A 636 -45.84 46.82 -15.26
N ALA A 637 -46.88 46.21 -15.83
CA ALA A 637 -46.91 44.79 -16.11
C ALA A 637 -45.80 44.41 -17.11
N GLY A 638 -45.56 45.22 -18.15
CA GLY A 638 -44.46 45.03 -19.09
C GLY A 638 -43.07 45.10 -18.42
N ASP A 639 -42.83 46.13 -17.61
CA ASP A 639 -41.57 46.29 -16.86
C ASP A 639 -41.30 45.12 -15.91
N LEU A 640 -42.33 44.65 -15.19
CA LEU A 640 -42.22 43.51 -14.26
C LEU A 640 -42.00 42.19 -15.00
N TRP A 641 -42.70 41.99 -16.12
CA TRP A 641 -42.59 40.81 -16.96
C TRP A 641 -41.19 40.68 -17.60
N GLN A 642 -40.64 41.77 -18.12
CA GLN A 642 -39.29 41.80 -18.69
C GLN A 642 -38.23 41.48 -17.63
N GLN A 643 -38.38 42.03 -16.41
CA GLN A 643 -37.52 41.69 -15.27
C GLN A 643 -37.69 40.22 -14.82
N ALA A 644 -38.90 39.66 -14.91
CA ALA A 644 -39.14 38.24 -14.59
C ALA A 644 -38.42 37.32 -15.59
N ARG A 645 -38.48 37.62 -16.90
CA ARG A 645 -37.74 36.88 -17.94
C ARG A 645 -36.24 36.95 -17.68
N GLU A 646 -35.71 38.12 -17.38
CA GLU A 646 -34.28 38.31 -17.10
C GLU A 646 -33.84 37.55 -15.84
N ALA A 647 -34.59 37.63 -14.73
CA ALA A 647 -34.25 36.90 -13.50
C ALA A 647 -34.27 35.37 -13.66
N TYR A 648 -35.23 34.82 -14.42
CA TYR A 648 -35.23 33.39 -14.76
C TYR A 648 -34.07 33.02 -15.70
N PHE A 649 -33.74 33.87 -16.68
CA PHE A 649 -32.62 33.66 -17.59
C PHE A 649 -31.26 33.68 -16.86
N GLU A 650 -31.00 34.67 -16.00
CA GLU A 650 -29.79 34.77 -15.19
C GLU A 650 -29.65 33.56 -14.24
N SER A 651 -30.76 33.07 -13.68
CA SER A 651 -30.77 31.84 -12.88
C SER A 651 -30.29 30.62 -13.70
N LEU A 652 -30.78 30.48 -14.93
CA LEU A 652 -30.42 29.38 -15.85
C LEU A 652 -29.00 29.50 -16.44
N GLU A 653 -28.45 30.71 -16.55
CA GLU A 653 -27.03 30.90 -16.90
C GLU A 653 -26.10 30.45 -15.76
N ILE A 654 -26.55 30.47 -14.50
CA ILE A 654 -25.74 30.05 -13.33
C ILE A 654 -25.92 28.56 -13.03
N GLN A 655 -27.14 28.02 -13.13
CA GLN A 655 -27.45 26.59 -13.06
C GLN A 655 -28.44 26.21 -14.17
N GLN A 656 -27.98 25.41 -15.13
CA GLN A 656 -28.85 24.76 -16.09
C GLN A 656 -29.73 23.73 -15.37
N ASP A 657 -31.04 23.83 -15.59
CA ASP A 657 -32.05 23.03 -14.90
C ASP A 657 -33.21 22.87 -15.90
N GLU A 658 -33.31 21.70 -16.54
CA GLU A 658 -34.17 21.47 -17.71
C GLU A 658 -35.67 21.53 -17.34
N ASP A 659 -36.06 20.85 -16.26
CA ASP A 659 -37.40 20.93 -15.68
C ASP A 659 -37.80 22.39 -15.36
N PHE A 660 -36.88 23.18 -14.78
CA PHE A 660 -37.12 24.59 -14.51
C PHE A 660 -37.18 25.43 -15.77
N ARG A 661 -36.35 25.13 -16.78
CA ARG A 661 -36.31 25.86 -18.05
C ARG A 661 -37.65 25.80 -18.77
N GLU A 662 -38.23 24.61 -18.91
CA GLU A 662 -39.58 24.46 -19.49
C GLU A 662 -40.64 25.22 -18.69
N GLN A 663 -40.60 25.13 -17.36
CA GLN A 663 -41.56 25.81 -16.47
C GLN A 663 -41.44 27.33 -16.53
N ALA A 664 -40.23 27.87 -16.63
CA ALA A 664 -39.96 29.30 -16.73
C ALA A 664 -40.44 29.85 -18.09
N ASP A 665 -40.04 29.22 -19.19
CA ASP A 665 -40.40 29.65 -20.54
C ASP A 665 -41.92 29.58 -20.77
N ALA A 666 -42.58 28.50 -20.35
CA ALA A 666 -44.04 28.37 -20.45
C ALA A 666 -44.78 29.48 -19.68
N ARG A 667 -44.28 29.88 -18.49
CA ARG A 667 -44.85 30.98 -17.70
C ARG A 667 -44.62 32.34 -18.36
N ILE A 668 -43.40 32.63 -18.81
CA ILE A 668 -43.06 33.92 -19.43
C ILE A 668 -43.86 34.12 -20.73
N VAL A 669 -43.99 33.08 -21.57
CA VAL A 669 -44.83 33.13 -22.78
C VAL A 669 -46.31 33.36 -22.42
N ALA A 670 -46.86 32.61 -21.46
CA ALA A 670 -48.26 32.77 -21.04
C ALA A 670 -48.58 34.15 -20.47
N LEU A 671 -47.65 34.75 -19.71
CA LEU A 671 -47.78 36.12 -19.21
C LEU A 671 -47.63 37.16 -20.32
N GLY A 672 -46.76 36.91 -21.30
CA GLY A 672 -46.58 37.78 -22.45
C GLY A 672 -47.84 37.88 -23.31
N VAL A 673 -48.52 36.75 -23.57
CA VAL A 673 -49.83 36.74 -24.25
C VAL A 673 -50.86 37.55 -23.45
N ARG A 674 -50.97 37.32 -22.13
CA ARG A 674 -51.89 38.08 -21.26
C ARG A 674 -51.57 39.58 -21.19
N LEU A 675 -50.29 39.96 -21.32
CA LEU A 675 -49.86 41.36 -21.43
C LEU A 675 -50.37 41.98 -22.74
N GLN A 676 -50.19 41.30 -23.87
CA GLN A 676 -50.67 41.81 -25.16
C GLN A 676 -52.20 41.86 -25.25
N GLU A 677 -52.91 40.93 -24.60
CA GLU A 677 -54.37 40.99 -24.42
C GLU A 677 -54.78 42.23 -23.59
N ALA A 678 -54.08 42.53 -22.50
CA ALA A 678 -54.36 43.70 -21.66
C ALA A 678 -53.97 45.04 -22.32
N GLU A 679 -52.88 45.09 -23.09
CA GLU A 679 -52.55 46.23 -23.98
C GLU A 679 -53.71 46.50 -24.93
N ASN A 680 -54.21 45.46 -25.60
CA ASN A 680 -55.30 45.58 -26.54
C ASN A 680 -56.64 45.93 -25.84
N GLU A 681 -56.87 45.49 -24.60
CA GLU A 681 -58.02 45.93 -23.79
C GLU A 681 -58.01 47.44 -23.56
N VAL A 682 -56.88 47.99 -23.07
CA VAL A 682 -56.76 49.44 -22.84
C VAL A 682 -56.92 50.23 -24.14
N ILE A 683 -56.38 49.75 -25.27
CA ILE A 683 -56.55 50.38 -26.58
C ILE A 683 -58.00 50.34 -27.06
N VAL A 684 -58.68 49.18 -27.00
CA VAL A 684 -60.08 49.04 -27.43
C VAL A 684 -61.00 49.93 -26.58
N GLN A 685 -60.82 49.94 -25.25
CA GLN A 685 -61.59 50.81 -24.36
C GLN A 685 -61.37 52.29 -24.69
N ARG A 686 -60.11 52.73 -24.85
CA ARG A 686 -59.78 54.13 -25.18
C ARG A 686 -60.32 54.55 -26.55
N VAL A 687 -60.28 53.67 -27.55
CA VAL A 687 -60.84 53.94 -28.88
C VAL A 687 -62.37 54.05 -28.83
N ARG A 688 -63.05 53.26 -27.99
CA ARG A 688 -64.50 53.38 -27.75
C ARG A 688 -64.87 54.74 -27.14
N GLU A 689 -64.13 55.20 -26.12
CA GLU A 689 -64.30 56.55 -25.55
C GLU A 689 -64.20 57.65 -26.61
N LEU A 690 -63.17 57.58 -27.46
CA LEU A 690 -62.90 58.58 -28.49
C LEU A 690 -63.96 58.56 -29.61
N ILE A 691 -64.46 57.38 -30.01
CA ILE A 691 -65.57 57.25 -30.97
C ILE A 691 -66.84 57.90 -30.42
N ASP A 692 -67.23 57.57 -29.19
CA ASP A 692 -68.46 58.10 -28.60
C ASP A 692 -68.30 59.60 -28.25
N GLN A 693 -67.10 60.09 -27.90
CA GLN A 693 -66.80 61.53 -27.78
C GLN A 693 -66.92 62.26 -29.13
N ALA A 694 -66.37 61.70 -30.21
CA ALA A 694 -66.47 62.28 -31.55
C ALA A 694 -67.92 62.34 -32.04
N ASP A 695 -68.73 61.32 -31.76
CA ASP A 695 -70.14 61.28 -32.13
C ASP A 695 -70.94 62.35 -31.38
N ASN A 696 -70.68 62.53 -30.08
CA ASN A 696 -71.27 63.60 -29.29
C ASN A 696 -70.89 65.00 -29.81
N LEU A 697 -69.63 65.22 -30.20
CA LEU A 697 -69.18 66.49 -30.79
C LEU A 697 -69.83 66.73 -32.17
N TYR A 698 -69.93 65.70 -33.01
CA TYR A 698 -70.63 65.74 -34.30
C TYR A 698 -72.13 66.07 -34.13
N ARG A 699 -72.82 65.47 -33.15
CA ARG A 699 -74.22 65.80 -32.79
C ARG A 699 -74.40 67.21 -32.21
N GLN A 700 -73.32 67.86 -31.76
CA GLN A 700 -73.29 69.25 -31.29
C GLN A 700 -72.85 70.26 -32.38
N GLU A 701 -72.71 69.79 -33.63
CA GLU A 701 -72.20 70.56 -34.78
C GLU A 701 -70.73 71.03 -34.64
N GLU A 702 -69.98 70.51 -33.66
CA GLU A 702 -68.55 70.77 -33.46
C GLU A 702 -67.66 69.90 -34.37
N TYR A 703 -67.88 69.98 -35.69
CA TYR A 703 -67.25 69.08 -36.67
C TYR A 703 -65.71 69.12 -36.65
N ARG A 704 -65.11 70.28 -36.32
CA ARG A 704 -63.65 70.44 -36.21
C ARG A 704 -63.09 69.70 -34.98
N SER A 705 -63.77 69.81 -33.84
CA SER A 705 -63.45 69.09 -32.61
C SER A 705 -63.57 67.58 -32.84
N ALA A 706 -64.69 67.14 -33.43
CA ALA A 706 -64.94 65.74 -33.78
C ALA A 706 -63.83 65.16 -34.68
N ARG A 707 -63.37 65.91 -35.71
CA ARG A 707 -62.29 65.44 -36.60
C ARG A 707 -60.95 65.24 -35.87
N SER A 708 -60.64 66.07 -34.88
CA SER A 708 -59.41 65.92 -34.08
C SER A 708 -59.46 64.64 -33.25
N VAL A 709 -60.60 64.36 -32.60
CA VAL A 709 -60.82 63.17 -31.77
C VAL A 709 -60.81 61.89 -32.62
N LEU A 710 -61.36 61.91 -33.83
CA LEU A 710 -61.30 60.78 -34.77
C LEU A 710 -59.87 60.44 -35.23
N ASN A 711 -59.01 61.46 -35.40
CA ASN A 711 -57.61 61.21 -35.70
C ASN A 711 -56.89 60.55 -34.49
N GLU A 712 -57.11 61.04 -33.26
CA GLU A 712 -56.59 60.41 -32.04
C GLU A 712 -57.08 58.95 -31.89
N ALA A 713 -58.36 58.68 -32.18
CA ALA A 713 -58.91 57.32 -32.17
C ALA A 713 -58.20 56.40 -33.16
N ARG A 714 -57.92 56.90 -34.38
CA ARG A 714 -57.24 56.15 -35.44
C ARG A 714 -55.78 55.85 -35.09
N ASP A 715 -55.06 56.86 -34.59
CA ASP A 715 -53.66 56.73 -34.14
C ASP A 715 -53.52 55.86 -32.88
N THR A 716 -54.57 55.76 -32.05
CA THR A 716 -54.61 54.88 -30.87
C THR A 716 -54.91 53.43 -31.28
N TRP A 717 -55.90 53.22 -32.14
CA TRP A 717 -56.28 51.90 -32.66
C TRP A 717 -55.11 51.18 -33.36
N ALA A 718 -54.35 51.91 -34.17
CA ALA A 718 -53.21 51.42 -34.94
C ALA A 718 -52.02 50.93 -34.10
N ARG A 719 -52.07 51.02 -32.76
CA ARG A 719 -51.01 50.53 -31.85
C ARG A 719 -51.02 49.02 -31.68
N THR A 720 -52.20 48.40 -31.67
CA THR A 720 -52.38 46.95 -31.47
C THR A 720 -53.18 46.27 -32.58
N ASN A 721 -53.85 47.04 -33.45
CA ASN A 721 -54.69 46.51 -34.53
C ASN A 721 -54.19 46.98 -35.91
N VAL A 722 -54.15 46.07 -36.89
CA VAL A 722 -53.60 46.32 -38.23
C VAL A 722 -54.66 46.81 -39.22
N ASP A 723 -55.90 46.33 -39.08
CA ASP A 723 -57.02 46.70 -39.95
C ASP A 723 -57.66 48.03 -39.52
N GLU A 724 -58.23 48.80 -40.45
CA GLU A 724 -58.95 50.06 -40.15
C GLU A 724 -60.24 49.80 -39.35
N ASN A 725 -60.54 50.61 -38.32
CA ASN A 725 -61.78 50.46 -37.55
C ASN A 725 -62.98 51.06 -38.31
N PRO A 726 -63.99 50.26 -38.74
CA PRO A 726 -65.07 50.75 -39.59
C PRO A 726 -65.98 51.79 -38.95
N GLU A 727 -66.03 51.88 -37.62
CA GLU A 727 -66.82 52.89 -36.91
C GLU A 727 -66.19 54.29 -37.00
N ILE A 728 -64.86 54.37 -36.91
CA ILE A 728 -64.08 55.61 -37.12
C ILE A 728 -64.31 56.09 -38.55
N GLU A 729 -64.10 55.23 -39.55
CA GLU A 729 -64.25 55.59 -40.96
C GLU A 729 -65.70 55.83 -41.41
N ARG A 730 -66.70 55.35 -40.66
CA ARG A 730 -68.10 55.77 -40.85
C ARG A 730 -68.30 57.20 -40.34
N LEU A 731 -67.87 57.52 -39.13
CA LEU A 731 -68.11 58.83 -38.53
C LEU A 731 -67.26 59.93 -39.19
N ASP A 732 -66.03 59.61 -39.60
CA ASP A 732 -65.15 60.51 -40.36
C ASP A 732 -65.77 60.99 -41.68
N ARG A 733 -66.50 60.13 -42.38
CA ARG A 733 -67.23 60.50 -43.60
C ARG A 733 -68.31 61.56 -43.34
N PHE A 734 -69.12 61.39 -42.30
CA PHE A 734 -70.16 62.37 -41.92
C PHE A 734 -69.53 63.70 -41.49
N VAL A 735 -68.51 63.66 -40.64
CA VAL A 735 -67.76 64.84 -40.18
C VAL A 735 -67.10 65.57 -41.35
N SER A 736 -66.52 64.84 -42.31
CA SER A 736 -65.86 65.42 -43.49
C SER A 736 -66.85 66.06 -44.47
N ALA A 737 -68.04 65.48 -44.65
CA ALA A 737 -69.10 66.08 -45.46
C ALA A 737 -69.63 67.37 -44.81
N ALA A 738 -69.85 67.35 -43.49
CA ALA A 738 -70.27 68.53 -42.73
C ALA A 738 -69.24 69.66 -42.78
N LEU A 739 -67.95 69.38 -42.56
CA LEU A 739 -66.85 70.35 -42.71
C LEU A 739 -66.76 70.93 -44.12
N THR A 740 -66.95 70.09 -45.15
CA THR A 740 -66.95 70.51 -46.57
C THR A 740 -68.14 71.43 -46.89
N MET A 741 -69.27 71.28 -46.19
CA MET A 741 -70.42 72.16 -46.31
C MET A 741 -70.21 73.47 -45.51
N GLU A 742 -69.70 73.39 -44.29
CA GLU A 742 -69.36 74.54 -43.44
C GLU A 742 -68.43 75.51 -44.19
N SER A 743 -67.33 74.99 -44.75
CA SER A 743 -66.30 75.77 -45.46
C SER A 743 -66.75 76.35 -46.81
N ARG A 744 -67.96 76.02 -47.30
CA ARG A 744 -68.57 76.63 -48.49
C ARG A 744 -69.50 77.80 -48.13
N ARG A 745 -69.99 77.84 -46.89
CA ARG A 745 -71.08 78.73 -46.44
C ARG A 745 -70.60 79.92 -45.62
N THR A 746 -69.63 79.69 -44.73
CA THR A 746 -69.00 80.76 -43.95
C THR A 746 -67.87 81.41 -44.74
N LEU A 747 -67.49 82.63 -44.36
CA LEU A 747 -66.25 83.26 -44.78
C LEU A 747 -65.25 83.14 -43.63
N ILE A 748 -64.17 82.40 -43.82
CA ILE A 748 -63.13 82.20 -42.82
C ILE A 748 -62.09 83.32 -42.96
N SER A 749 -61.66 83.92 -41.84
CA SER A 749 -60.74 85.06 -41.79
C SER A 749 -59.36 84.82 -42.45
N THR A 750 -59.02 83.57 -42.72
CA THR A 750 -57.80 83.14 -43.43
C THR A 750 -57.94 83.07 -44.95
N GLU A 751 -59.13 83.28 -45.51
CA GLU A 751 -59.35 83.23 -46.96
C GLU A 751 -58.78 84.46 -47.69
N PRO A 752 -58.10 84.32 -48.85
CA PRO A 752 -57.50 85.46 -49.58
C PRO A 752 -58.47 86.57 -49.99
N LEU A 753 -59.77 86.25 -50.13
CA LEU A 753 -60.82 87.21 -50.49
C LEU A 753 -61.67 87.67 -49.30
N TYR A 754 -61.40 87.19 -48.07
CA TYR A 754 -62.16 87.55 -46.88
C TYR A 754 -62.31 89.07 -46.68
N PRO A 755 -61.25 89.90 -46.78
CA PRO A 755 -61.39 91.35 -46.55
C PRO A 755 -62.30 92.05 -47.55
N VAL A 756 -62.38 91.53 -48.79
CA VAL A 756 -63.19 92.10 -49.87
C VAL A 756 -64.66 91.68 -49.72
N LEU A 757 -64.89 90.38 -49.52
CA LEU A 757 -66.25 89.83 -49.43
C LEU A 757 -66.93 90.20 -48.10
N SER A 758 -66.19 90.19 -46.98
CA SER A 758 -66.67 90.69 -45.70
C SER A 758 -67.00 92.19 -45.78
N ASN A 759 -66.22 93.00 -46.50
CA ASN A 759 -66.55 94.42 -46.70
C ASN A 759 -67.85 94.62 -47.49
N TYR A 760 -68.10 93.83 -48.55
CA TYR A 760 -69.39 93.87 -49.27
C TYR A 760 -70.57 93.43 -48.38
N LEU A 761 -70.41 92.38 -47.57
CA LEU A 761 -71.43 91.96 -46.59
C LEU A 761 -71.74 93.06 -45.57
N ASN A 762 -70.71 93.64 -44.96
CA ASN A 762 -70.86 94.73 -44.00
C ASN A 762 -71.55 95.95 -44.63
N LEU A 763 -71.21 96.33 -45.87
CA LEU A 763 -71.89 97.40 -46.59
C LEU A 763 -73.36 97.07 -46.86
N ALA A 764 -73.68 95.83 -47.24
CA ALA A 764 -75.06 95.39 -47.45
C ALA A 764 -75.88 95.43 -46.16
N GLN A 765 -75.34 94.96 -45.04
CA GLN A 765 -76.00 94.99 -43.74
C GLN A 765 -76.28 96.44 -43.30
N ASN A 766 -75.27 97.33 -43.38
CA ASN A 766 -75.44 98.75 -43.03
C ASN A 766 -76.50 99.46 -43.90
N ASP A 767 -76.59 99.13 -45.19
CA ASP A 767 -77.64 99.67 -46.06
C ASP A 767 -79.03 99.09 -45.73
N TYR A 768 -79.12 97.80 -45.41
CA TYR A 768 -80.36 97.13 -45.02
C TYR A 768 -80.90 97.61 -43.67
N ASP A 769 -80.06 97.72 -42.64
CA ASP A 769 -80.46 98.22 -41.31
C ASP A 769 -81.01 99.65 -41.42
N ARG A 770 -80.33 100.48 -42.23
CA ARG A 770 -80.76 101.85 -42.53
C ARG A 770 -82.05 101.92 -43.36
N ALA A 771 -82.30 100.94 -44.21
CA ALA A 771 -83.58 100.79 -44.89
C ALA A 771 -84.70 100.42 -43.91
N GLN A 772 -84.47 99.47 -42.99
CA GLN A 772 -85.45 99.14 -41.94
C GLN A 772 -85.83 100.38 -41.12
N ASP A 773 -84.87 101.20 -40.71
CA ASP A 773 -85.18 102.42 -39.94
C ASP A 773 -86.02 103.44 -40.73
N LEU A 774 -85.81 103.56 -42.05
CA LEU A 774 -86.66 104.40 -42.90
C LEU A 774 -88.08 103.83 -43.07
N ILE A 775 -88.23 102.51 -43.06
CA ILE A 775 -89.53 101.81 -43.10
C ILE A 775 -90.28 101.92 -41.76
N ARG A 776 -89.58 101.81 -40.63
CA ARG A 776 -90.14 102.07 -39.28
C ARG A 776 -90.65 103.51 -39.15
N ASN A 777 -90.01 104.45 -39.87
CA ASN A 777 -90.48 105.84 -40.03
C ASN A 777 -91.50 106.01 -41.18
N ASN A 778 -92.16 104.92 -41.60
CA ASN A 778 -93.27 104.85 -42.53
C ASN A 778 -92.97 105.37 -43.96
N SER A 779 -91.73 105.23 -44.43
CA SER A 779 -91.26 105.76 -45.73
C SER A 779 -90.52 104.71 -46.58
N LEU A 780 -91.25 103.71 -47.07
CA LEU A 780 -90.73 102.66 -47.96
C LEU A 780 -90.02 103.24 -49.21
N ALA A 781 -90.57 104.29 -49.81
CA ALA A 781 -89.98 104.96 -50.97
C ALA A 781 -88.60 105.61 -50.68
N ALA A 782 -88.31 105.99 -49.44
CA ALA A 782 -86.99 106.48 -49.04
C ALA A 782 -86.00 105.34 -48.74
N ALA A 783 -86.50 104.16 -48.37
CA ALA A 783 -85.71 102.97 -48.10
C ALA A 783 -85.24 102.25 -49.38
N GLN A 784 -86.03 102.29 -50.45
CA GLN A 784 -85.74 101.61 -51.72
C GLN A 784 -84.29 101.76 -52.25
N PRO A 785 -83.68 102.97 -52.35
CA PRO A 785 -82.30 103.09 -52.86
C PRO A 785 -81.22 102.51 -51.93
N PHE A 786 -81.54 102.28 -50.65
CA PHE A 786 -80.66 101.55 -49.74
C PHE A 786 -80.83 100.03 -49.95
N LEU A 787 -82.06 99.53 -50.04
CA LEU A 787 -82.35 98.11 -50.34
C LEU A 787 -81.71 97.65 -51.66
N SER A 788 -81.82 98.44 -52.73
CA SER A 788 -81.19 98.10 -54.03
C SER A 788 -79.66 98.09 -53.96
N ARG A 789 -79.03 98.96 -53.15
CA ARG A 789 -77.58 98.95 -52.95
C ARG A 789 -77.11 97.79 -52.06
N ALA A 790 -77.92 97.42 -51.06
CA ALA A 790 -77.70 96.22 -50.26
C ALA A 790 -77.75 94.97 -51.16
N GLU A 791 -78.78 94.80 -51.99
CA GLU A 791 -78.86 93.68 -52.93
C GLU A 791 -77.67 93.65 -53.90
N GLN A 792 -77.26 94.80 -54.47
CA GLN A 792 -76.11 94.86 -55.36
C GLN A 792 -74.80 94.44 -54.66
N ASN A 793 -74.61 94.83 -53.40
CA ASN A 793 -73.47 94.38 -52.59
C ASN A 793 -73.53 92.87 -52.32
N LEU A 794 -74.70 92.31 -52.00
CA LEU A 794 -74.89 90.86 -51.83
C LEU A 794 -74.70 90.07 -53.14
N GLN A 795 -75.03 90.67 -54.28
CA GLN A 795 -74.75 90.09 -55.59
C GLN A 795 -73.24 89.99 -55.87
N ASN A 796 -72.44 90.98 -55.44
CA ASN A 796 -70.98 90.91 -55.51
C ASN A 796 -70.41 89.77 -54.64
N VAL A 797 -70.99 89.53 -53.45
CA VAL A 797 -70.60 88.41 -52.58
C VAL A 797 -70.94 87.07 -53.20
N THR A 798 -72.20 86.89 -53.61
CA THR A 798 -72.70 85.62 -54.17
C THR A 798 -72.13 85.29 -55.55
N ALA A 799 -71.65 86.26 -56.32
CA ALA A 799 -70.91 86.02 -57.56
C ALA A 799 -69.55 85.32 -57.34
N VAL A 800 -68.97 85.38 -56.13
CA VAL A 800 -67.65 84.82 -55.80
C VAL A 800 -67.74 83.68 -54.78
N ARG A 801 -68.69 83.74 -53.86
CA ARG A 801 -69.06 82.70 -52.91
C ARG A 801 -70.57 82.41 -53.04
N PRO A 802 -70.99 81.61 -54.04
CA PRO A 802 -72.41 81.36 -54.31
C PRO A 802 -73.18 80.92 -53.07
N TYR A 803 -72.61 80.02 -52.27
CA TYR A 803 -73.25 79.42 -51.10
C TYR A 803 -73.12 80.24 -49.80
N ASN A 804 -72.59 81.49 -49.83
CA ASN A 804 -72.41 82.27 -48.61
C ASN A 804 -73.75 82.51 -47.89
N TRP A 805 -73.77 82.11 -46.62
CA TRP A 805 -74.97 82.05 -45.79
C TRP A 805 -75.57 83.43 -45.54
N GLU A 806 -74.73 84.36 -45.07
CA GLU A 806 -75.13 85.72 -44.68
C GLU A 806 -75.74 86.47 -45.87
N ALA A 807 -75.13 86.37 -47.06
CA ALA A 807 -75.65 87.00 -48.26
C ALA A 807 -76.97 86.41 -48.74
N ARG A 808 -77.17 85.09 -48.65
CA ARG A 808 -78.45 84.47 -49.03
C ARG A 808 -79.56 84.85 -48.06
N LEU A 809 -79.29 84.83 -46.75
CA LEU A 809 -80.26 85.21 -45.72
C LEU A 809 -80.68 86.68 -45.85
N LEU A 810 -79.71 87.61 -45.88
CA LEU A 810 -79.99 89.05 -45.97
C LEU A 810 -80.72 89.41 -47.27
N ARG A 811 -80.45 88.71 -48.38
CA ARG A 811 -81.19 88.93 -49.64
C ARG A 811 -82.64 88.45 -49.57
N LEU A 812 -82.92 87.33 -48.89
CA LEU A 812 -84.29 86.89 -48.64
C LEU A 812 -85.04 87.86 -47.73
N GLU A 813 -84.37 88.45 -46.74
CA GLU A 813 -84.97 89.50 -45.90
C GLU A 813 -85.27 90.79 -46.67
N ILE A 814 -84.37 91.23 -47.57
CA ILE A 814 -84.61 92.36 -48.48
C ILE A 814 -85.86 92.09 -49.34
N LEU A 815 -85.99 90.88 -49.91
CA LEU A 815 -87.16 90.51 -50.73
C LEU A 815 -88.46 90.51 -49.92
N ARG A 816 -88.43 90.10 -48.64
CA ARG A 816 -89.59 90.19 -47.72
C ARG A 816 -90.07 91.62 -47.49
N ILE A 817 -89.19 92.61 -47.66
CA ILE A 817 -89.51 94.03 -47.55
C ILE A 817 -89.96 94.63 -48.89
N VAL A 818 -89.25 94.31 -49.98
CA VAL A 818 -89.52 94.90 -51.31
C VAL A 818 -90.79 94.35 -51.95
N GLU A 819 -91.03 93.04 -51.84
CA GLU A 819 -92.15 92.33 -52.49
C GLU A 819 -93.23 91.92 -51.46
N ALA A 820 -93.43 92.73 -50.42
CA ALA A 820 -94.16 92.33 -49.21
C ALA A 820 -95.58 91.78 -49.44
N ASP A 821 -96.34 92.34 -50.39
CA ASP A 821 -97.71 91.90 -50.71
C ASP A 821 -97.76 90.53 -51.43
N ASP A 822 -96.71 90.18 -52.18
CA ASP A 822 -96.59 88.93 -52.95
C ASP A 822 -95.58 87.93 -52.33
N PHE A 823 -94.97 88.26 -51.18
CA PHE A 823 -93.87 87.48 -50.61
C PHE A 823 -94.25 86.03 -50.28
N ASP A 824 -95.48 85.79 -49.83
CA ASP A 824 -95.99 84.43 -49.59
C ASP A 824 -96.16 83.60 -50.88
N ALA A 825 -96.26 84.22 -52.06
CA ALA A 825 -96.17 83.52 -53.34
C ALA A 825 -94.70 83.31 -53.76
N LEU A 826 -93.87 84.34 -53.63
CA LEU A 826 -92.44 84.30 -53.97
C LEU A 826 -91.68 83.27 -53.12
N PHE A 827 -91.96 83.18 -51.83
CA PHE A 827 -91.37 82.21 -50.90
C PHE A 827 -91.75 80.77 -51.27
N ARG A 828 -93.03 80.51 -51.54
CA ARG A 828 -93.51 79.19 -52.01
C ARG A 828 -92.80 78.77 -53.29
N ASN A 829 -92.73 79.67 -54.28
CA ASN A 829 -92.04 79.41 -55.55
C ASN A 829 -90.57 79.08 -55.30
N ARG A 830 -89.83 79.85 -54.49
CA ARG A 830 -88.42 79.57 -54.17
C ARG A 830 -88.21 78.24 -53.44
N VAL A 831 -89.11 77.86 -52.54
CA VAL A 831 -89.06 76.55 -51.86
C VAL A 831 -89.26 75.39 -52.84
N ASP A 832 -90.11 75.54 -53.86
CA ASP A 832 -90.30 74.53 -54.91
C ASP A 832 -89.21 74.57 -56.00
N GLU A 833 -88.65 75.73 -56.35
CA GLU A 833 -87.51 75.89 -57.27
C GLU A 833 -86.21 75.30 -56.71
N ALA A 834 -85.91 75.53 -55.42
CA ALA A 834 -84.78 74.90 -54.74
C ALA A 834 -84.99 73.38 -54.63
N TRP A 835 -86.22 72.93 -54.34
CA TRP A 835 -86.54 71.51 -54.29
C TRP A 835 -86.52 70.82 -55.67
N ALA A 836 -86.83 71.53 -56.76
CA ALA A 836 -86.67 71.02 -58.12
C ALA A 836 -85.20 70.72 -58.43
N ARG A 837 -84.30 71.67 -58.12
CA ARG A 837 -82.84 71.57 -58.33
C ARG A 837 -82.11 70.53 -57.46
N ARG A 838 -82.79 69.85 -56.52
CA ARG A 838 -82.19 68.87 -55.59
C ARG A 838 -81.40 67.73 -56.25
N ASN A 839 -81.65 67.42 -57.52
CA ASN A 839 -80.93 66.40 -58.29
C ASN A 839 -79.80 66.97 -59.17
N GLU A 840 -79.75 68.30 -59.35
CA GLU A 840 -78.87 69.01 -60.29
C GLU A 840 -77.72 69.70 -59.55
N ASP A 841 -78.05 70.49 -58.51
CA ASP A 841 -77.12 70.90 -57.46
C ASP A 841 -77.77 70.69 -56.08
N PRO A 842 -77.62 69.50 -55.47
CA PRO A 842 -78.11 69.25 -54.11
C PRO A 842 -77.46 70.16 -53.05
N THR A 843 -76.23 70.63 -53.28
CA THR A 843 -75.55 71.56 -52.35
C THR A 843 -76.22 72.93 -52.39
N GLU A 844 -76.53 73.46 -53.58
CA GLU A 844 -77.27 74.71 -53.71
C GLU A 844 -78.70 74.59 -53.17
N ALA A 845 -79.39 73.50 -53.51
CA ALA A 845 -80.74 73.22 -53.04
C ALA A 845 -80.81 73.18 -51.51
N LEU A 846 -79.87 72.51 -50.84
CA LEU A 846 -79.83 72.44 -49.37
C LEU A 846 -79.59 73.83 -48.75
N VAL A 847 -78.62 74.59 -49.25
CA VAL A 847 -78.29 75.91 -48.70
C VAL A 847 -79.42 76.92 -48.93
N ASP A 848 -80.10 76.89 -50.09
CA ASP A 848 -81.30 77.69 -50.34
C ASP A 848 -82.46 77.30 -49.41
N LEU A 849 -82.75 76.01 -49.26
CA LEU A 849 -83.86 75.56 -48.41
C LEU A 849 -83.61 75.87 -46.93
N GLN A 850 -82.38 75.70 -46.44
CA GLN A 850 -82.03 76.11 -45.07
C GLN A 850 -82.09 77.64 -44.90
N ALA A 851 -81.69 78.44 -45.90
CA ALA A 851 -81.82 79.90 -45.84
C ALA A 851 -83.30 80.35 -45.82
N LEU A 852 -84.16 79.67 -46.58
CA LEU A 852 -85.61 79.85 -46.52
C LEU A 852 -86.16 79.42 -45.15
N GLN A 853 -85.65 78.34 -44.54
CA GLN A 853 -86.08 77.88 -43.21
C GLN A 853 -85.70 78.89 -42.11
N ALA A 854 -84.56 79.56 -42.21
CA ALA A 854 -84.19 80.63 -41.28
C ALA A 854 -85.14 81.86 -41.36
N ILE A 855 -85.78 82.08 -42.52
CA ILE A 855 -86.78 83.15 -42.73
C ILE A 855 -88.19 82.73 -42.25
N ASN A 856 -88.57 81.46 -42.44
CA ASN A 856 -89.83 80.88 -41.97
C ASN A 856 -89.64 79.42 -41.51
N PRO A 857 -89.36 79.18 -40.21
CA PRO A 857 -89.06 77.84 -39.68
C PRO A 857 -90.24 76.86 -39.76
N ASP A 858 -91.47 77.38 -39.66
CA ASP A 858 -92.71 76.59 -39.57
C ASP A 858 -93.32 76.24 -40.94
N TYR A 859 -92.65 76.59 -42.04
CA TYR A 859 -93.18 76.33 -43.38
C TYR A 859 -93.40 74.82 -43.64
N PRO A 860 -94.60 74.40 -44.09
CA PRO A 860 -94.94 72.99 -44.27
C PRO A 860 -93.97 72.19 -45.14
N ASN A 861 -93.50 71.06 -44.61
CA ASN A 861 -92.58 70.12 -45.24
C ASN A 861 -91.14 70.64 -45.51
N LEU A 862 -90.82 71.91 -45.29
CA LEU A 862 -89.49 72.47 -45.57
C LEU A 862 -88.38 71.76 -44.77
N ARG A 863 -88.61 71.55 -43.47
CA ARG A 863 -87.72 70.75 -42.61
C ARG A 863 -87.48 69.35 -43.19
N SER A 864 -88.52 68.63 -43.62
CA SER A 864 -88.35 67.27 -44.16
C SER A 864 -87.59 67.26 -45.50
N ARG A 865 -87.76 68.28 -46.35
CA ARG A 865 -86.97 68.46 -47.58
C ARG A 865 -85.49 68.68 -47.28
N ILE A 866 -85.19 69.47 -46.26
CA ILE A 866 -83.82 69.75 -45.77
C ILE A 866 -83.19 68.47 -45.22
N GLU A 867 -83.89 67.76 -44.33
CA GLU A 867 -83.40 66.52 -43.72
C GLU A 867 -83.14 65.43 -44.78
N GLN A 868 -84.00 65.30 -45.81
CA GLN A 868 -83.76 64.42 -46.97
C GLN A 868 -82.50 64.80 -47.77
N LEU A 869 -82.21 66.10 -47.93
CA LEU A 869 -81.03 66.57 -48.65
C LEU A 869 -79.74 66.38 -47.84
N GLU A 870 -79.76 66.66 -46.54
CA GLU A 870 -78.63 66.40 -45.64
C GLU A 870 -78.25 64.92 -45.60
N ILE A 871 -79.23 64.02 -45.63
CA ILE A 871 -79.02 62.57 -45.79
C ILE A 871 -78.37 62.27 -47.15
N SER A 872 -78.94 62.78 -48.25
CA SER A 872 -78.42 62.51 -49.61
C SER A 872 -77.00 63.03 -49.87
N LEU A 873 -76.57 64.05 -49.13
CA LEU A 873 -75.23 64.65 -49.17
C LEU A 873 -74.25 64.00 -48.18
N GLY A 874 -74.68 63.02 -47.39
CA GLY A 874 -73.86 62.38 -46.35
C GLY A 874 -73.48 63.32 -45.20
N ILE A 875 -74.27 64.37 -44.95
CA ILE A 875 -74.07 65.33 -43.86
C ILE A 875 -74.80 64.86 -42.59
N ARG A 876 -75.92 64.15 -42.76
CA ARG A 876 -76.71 63.51 -41.69
C ARG A 876 -76.80 61.99 -41.98
N PRO A 877 -76.73 61.09 -40.97
CA PRO A 877 -76.95 59.66 -41.18
C PRO A 877 -78.40 59.33 -41.58
N ASP A 878 -78.57 58.22 -42.30
CA ASP A 878 -79.88 57.63 -42.60
C ASP A 878 -80.66 57.30 -41.30
N PRO A 879 -81.98 57.59 -41.23
CA PRO A 879 -82.82 57.15 -40.12
C PRO A 879 -82.89 55.61 -40.04
N VAL A 880 -82.45 55.04 -38.93
CA VAL A 880 -82.41 53.58 -38.74
C VAL A 880 -83.84 53.00 -38.79
N THR A 881 -84.11 52.19 -39.81
CA THR A 881 -85.43 51.57 -40.00
C THR A 881 -85.64 50.37 -39.07
N GLN A 882 -86.89 50.05 -38.77
CA GLN A 882 -87.25 48.86 -37.98
C GLN A 882 -86.68 47.55 -38.58
N ALA A 883 -86.50 47.50 -39.90
CA ALA A 883 -85.85 46.38 -40.58
C ALA A 883 -84.35 46.30 -40.29
N GLN A 884 -83.63 47.43 -40.27
CA GLN A 884 -82.22 47.49 -39.88
C GLN A 884 -82.02 47.16 -38.40
N ILE A 885 -82.91 47.60 -37.50
CA ILE A 885 -82.89 47.20 -36.09
C ILE A 885 -83.06 45.67 -35.95
N ALA A 886 -84.06 45.09 -36.63
CA ALA A 886 -84.29 43.65 -36.61
C ALA A 886 -83.10 42.86 -37.20
N ARG A 887 -82.50 43.35 -38.30
CA ARG A 887 -81.32 42.73 -38.93
C ARG A 887 -80.08 42.82 -38.04
N SER A 888 -79.82 43.97 -37.41
CA SER A 888 -78.73 44.15 -36.44
C SER A 888 -78.85 43.16 -35.28
N ASN A 889 -80.06 42.96 -34.75
CA ASN A 889 -80.31 41.97 -33.69
C ASN A 889 -80.16 40.51 -34.16
N GLN A 890 -80.48 40.19 -35.42
CA GLN A 890 -80.19 38.86 -36.01
C GLN A 890 -78.68 38.62 -36.16
N LEU A 891 -77.94 39.63 -36.62
CA LEU A 891 -76.48 39.56 -36.77
C LEU A 891 -75.79 39.41 -35.41
N LEU A 892 -76.25 40.11 -34.38
CA LEU A 892 -75.80 39.90 -33.00
C LEU A 892 -75.98 38.43 -32.55
N GLN A 893 -77.16 37.84 -32.78
CA GLN A 893 -77.39 36.43 -32.46
C GLN A 893 -76.52 35.48 -33.31
N GLN A 894 -76.29 35.80 -34.58
CA GLN A 894 -75.39 35.03 -35.46
C GLN A 894 -73.94 35.08 -34.94
N ALA A 895 -73.45 36.25 -34.56
CA ALA A 895 -72.12 36.44 -34.01
C ALA A 895 -71.93 35.77 -32.64
N GLN A 896 -72.94 35.80 -31.77
CA GLN A 896 -72.92 35.06 -30.50
C GLN A 896 -72.72 33.55 -30.73
N ASN A 897 -73.42 32.97 -31.71
CA ASN A 897 -73.26 31.56 -32.08
C ASN A 897 -71.90 31.26 -32.72
N LEU A 898 -71.33 32.19 -33.51
CA LEU A 898 -70.00 32.05 -34.10
C LEU A 898 -68.89 32.14 -33.04
N ALA A 899 -68.98 33.10 -32.11
CA ALA A 899 -68.05 33.24 -31.00
C ALA A 899 -68.08 32.02 -30.07
N ALA A 900 -69.27 31.48 -29.78
CA ALA A 900 -69.43 30.27 -28.98
C ALA A 900 -68.83 28.99 -29.62
N ALA A 901 -68.47 29.03 -30.92
CA ALA A 901 -67.75 27.95 -31.59
C ALA A 901 -66.21 28.00 -31.38
N GLY A 902 -65.68 29.04 -30.75
CA GLY A 902 -64.35 29.04 -30.10
C GLY A 902 -63.09 29.08 -30.99
N GLY A 903 -63.20 29.02 -32.32
CA GLY A 903 -62.05 29.06 -33.23
C GLY A 903 -61.70 30.46 -33.74
N THR A 904 -60.41 30.73 -33.99
CA THR A 904 -59.91 32.07 -34.37
C THR A 904 -60.55 32.61 -35.66
N ALA A 905 -60.80 31.75 -36.64
CA ALA A 905 -61.49 32.13 -37.88
C ALA A 905 -62.97 32.47 -37.64
N GLN A 906 -63.63 31.75 -36.72
CA GLN A 906 -65.01 31.97 -36.30
C GLN A 906 -65.14 33.26 -35.49
N VAL A 907 -64.15 33.61 -34.66
CA VAL A 907 -64.06 34.90 -33.95
C VAL A 907 -63.90 36.06 -34.93
N ARG A 908 -62.99 35.98 -35.90
CA ARG A 908 -62.87 37.00 -36.96
C ARG A 908 -64.15 37.15 -37.79
N ALA A 909 -64.84 36.04 -38.09
CA ALA A 909 -66.15 36.08 -38.74
C ALA A 909 -67.24 36.72 -37.85
N ALA A 910 -67.23 36.47 -36.54
CA ALA A 910 -68.14 37.09 -35.58
C ALA A 910 -67.91 38.60 -35.47
N ILE A 911 -66.65 39.06 -35.45
CA ILE A 911 -66.26 40.48 -35.48
C ILE A 911 -66.85 41.16 -36.73
N SER A 912 -66.61 40.61 -37.92
CA SER A 912 -67.14 41.18 -39.17
C SER A 912 -68.68 41.22 -39.23
N VAL A 913 -69.35 40.19 -38.70
CA VAL A 913 -70.83 40.15 -38.57
C VAL A 913 -71.34 41.21 -37.58
N LEU A 914 -70.59 41.53 -36.52
CA LEU A 914 -70.93 42.61 -35.58
C LEU A 914 -70.61 43.99 -36.13
N GLU A 915 -69.60 44.13 -36.98
CA GLU A 915 -69.34 45.37 -37.73
C GLU A 915 -70.49 45.67 -38.70
N GLU A 916 -71.06 44.66 -39.39
CA GLU A 916 -72.33 44.82 -40.13
C GLU A 916 -73.46 45.25 -39.17
N ALA A 917 -73.57 44.60 -38.00
CA ALA A 917 -74.64 44.89 -37.02
C ALA A 917 -74.60 46.33 -36.46
N VAL A 918 -73.42 46.82 -36.10
CA VAL A 918 -73.18 48.18 -35.57
C VAL A 918 -73.19 49.22 -36.70
N THR A 919 -72.82 48.84 -37.92
CA THR A 919 -72.99 49.68 -39.12
C THR A 919 -74.47 49.94 -39.41
N LEU A 920 -75.30 48.89 -39.36
CA LEU A 920 -76.74 48.96 -39.62
C LEU A 920 -77.54 49.62 -38.48
N ASN A 921 -77.08 49.53 -37.24
CA ASN A 921 -77.68 50.21 -36.09
C ASN A 921 -76.60 50.76 -35.14
N PRO A 922 -76.23 52.06 -35.26
CA PRO A 922 -75.23 52.70 -34.41
C PRO A 922 -75.54 52.63 -32.90
N GLU A 923 -76.82 52.53 -32.55
CA GLU A 923 -77.33 52.55 -31.17
C GLU A 923 -77.43 51.12 -30.57
N ASN A 924 -76.95 50.07 -31.27
CA ASN A 924 -76.96 48.70 -30.75
C ASN A 924 -75.80 48.45 -29.77
N ASN A 925 -75.96 48.91 -28.54
CA ASN A 925 -74.95 48.76 -27.48
C ASN A 925 -74.61 47.29 -27.16
N GLN A 926 -75.53 46.33 -27.37
CA GLN A 926 -75.22 44.91 -27.17
C GLN A 926 -74.29 44.37 -28.27
N ALA A 927 -74.41 44.88 -29.50
CA ALA A 927 -73.49 44.56 -30.58
C ALA A 927 -72.13 45.27 -30.39
N LYS A 928 -72.09 46.54 -29.96
CA LYS A 928 -70.84 47.23 -29.60
C LYS A 928 -70.05 46.48 -28.52
N VAL A 929 -70.68 46.15 -27.38
CA VAL A 929 -70.00 45.47 -26.26
C VAL A 929 -69.45 44.09 -26.66
N LEU A 930 -70.17 43.32 -27.47
CA LEU A 930 -69.64 42.04 -27.96
C LEU A 930 -68.54 42.23 -29.02
N LEU A 931 -68.66 43.23 -29.89
CA LEU A 931 -67.63 43.57 -30.89
C LEU A 931 -66.32 43.94 -30.22
N ASP A 932 -66.39 44.80 -29.20
CA ASP A 932 -65.22 45.23 -28.44
C ASP A 932 -64.62 44.05 -27.65
N SER A 933 -65.44 43.25 -26.96
CA SER A 933 -64.98 42.05 -26.25
C SER A 933 -64.27 41.03 -27.17
N LEU A 934 -64.75 40.83 -28.40
CA LEU A 934 -64.08 39.95 -29.37
C LEU A 934 -62.84 40.58 -29.99
N ARG A 935 -62.82 41.90 -30.21
CA ARG A 935 -61.63 42.64 -30.67
C ARG A 935 -60.48 42.49 -29.67
N ILE A 936 -60.75 42.65 -28.36
CA ILE A 936 -59.77 42.48 -27.27
C ILE A 936 -59.05 41.14 -27.39
N GLY A 937 -59.79 40.02 -27.39
CA GLY A 937 -59.24 38.67 -27.51
C GLY A 937 -58.77 38.26 -28.92
N SER A 938 -58.52 39.21 -29.84
CA SER A 938 -58.10 38.90 -31.21
C SER A 938 -56.89 39.70 -31.72
N GLY A 939 -56.56 40.84 -31.13
CA GLY A 939 -55.42 41.69 -31.54
C GLY A 939 -54.03 41.21 -31.06
N GLY A 940 -53.97 40.23 -30.15
CA GLY A 940 -52.73 39.76 -29.53
C GLY A 940 -52.00 38.67 -30.32
N GLN A 941 -51.49 38.96 -31.52
CA GLN A 941 -50.83 37.96 -32.38
C GLN A 941 -49.33 38.21 -32.65
N ALA A 942 -48.61 38.87 -31.73
CA ALA A 942 -47.16 39.01 -31.81
C ALA A 942 -46.43 37.96 -30.98
N ALA A 943 -45.17 37.67 -31.34
CA ALA A 943 -44.29 36.89 -30.48
C ALA A 943 -43.73 37.79 -29.39
N VAL A 944 -44.21 37.61 -28.15
CA VAL A 944 -43.89 38.54 -27.05
C VAL A 944 -42.51 38.26 -26.43
N ALA A 945 -42.05 37.01 -26.39
CA ALA A 945 -40.72 36.61 -25.95
C ALA A 945 -40.13 35.47 -26.79
N LEU A 946 -38.80 35.37 -26.74
CA LEU A 946 -38.03 34.16 -27.10
C LEU A 946 -38.08 33.14 -25.96
N SER A 947 -37.77 31.87 -26.26
CA SER A 947 -37.39 30.90 -25.23
C SER A 947 -36.08 31.30 -24.55
N SER A 948 -35.83 30.84 -23.33
CA SER A 948 -34.57 31.05 -22.61
C SER A 948 -33.32 30.53 -23.35
N ALA A 949 -33.47 29.55 -24.25
CA ALA A 949 -32.39 29.04 -25.09
C ALA A 949 -32.14 29.95 -26.31
N ASP A 950 -33.23 30.40 -26.95
CA ASP A 950 -33.20 31.38 -28.03
C ASP A 950 -32.69 32.75 -27.55
N GLU A 951 -33.03 33.16 -26.32
CA GLU A 951 -32.52 34.36 -25.65
C GLU A 951 -31.00 34.28 -25.45
N GLN A 952 -30.46 33.11 -25.09
CA GLN A 952 -29.01 32.91 -24.92
C GLN A 952 -28.28 33.06 -26.27
N GLN A 953 -28.85 32.50 -27.34
CA GLN A 953 -28.37 32.68 -28.71
C GLN A 953 -28.52 34.14 -29.17
N PHE A 954 -29.62 34.82 -28.85
CA PHE A 954 -29.86 36.23 -29.19
C PHE A 954 -28.84 37.15 -28.51
N ARG A 955 -28.59 37.01 -27.20
CA ARG A 955 -27.55 37.75 -26.46
C ARG A 955 -26.14 37.43 -27.00
N ARG A 956 -25.88 36.19 -27.41
CA ARG A 956 -24.63 35.81 -28.09
C ARG A 956 -24.48 36.51 -29.43
N ALA A 957 -25.55 36.64 -30.22
CA ALA A 957 -25.54 37.40 -31.48
C ALA A 957 -25.34 38.90 -31.25
N GLU A 958 -25.95 39.51 -30.22
CA GLU A 958 -25.67 40.91 -29.86
C GLU A 958 -24.21 41.11 -29.47
N THR A 959 -23.64 40.20 -28.68
CA THR A 959 -22.22 40.26 -28.28
C THR A 959 -21.31 40.18 -29.51
N LEU A 960 -21.52 39.19 -30.39
CA LEU A 960 -20.75 39.06 -31.63
C LEU A 960 -20.92 40.28 -32.57
N PHE A 961 -22.09 40.90 -32.60
CA PHE A 961 -22.32 42.14 -33.37
C PHE A 961 -21.57 43.35 -32.79
N VAL A 962 -21.45 43.45 -31.46
CA VAL A 962 -20.67 44.48 -30.76
C VAL A 962 -19.17 44.24 -30.96
N GLU A 963 -18.69 43.00 -30.82
CA GLU A 963 -17.30 42.58 -31.06
C GLU A 963 -16.86 42.77 -32.53
N GLY A 964 -17.80 42.81 -33.47
CA GLY A 964 -17.53 42.98 -34.91
C GLY A 964 -17.54 41.68 -35.71
N ASN A 965 -17.87 40.54 -35.09
CA ASN A 965 -18.13 39.25 -35.74
C ASN A 965 -19.52 39.22 -36.41
N VAL A 966 -19.81 40.23 -37.24
CA VAL A 966 -21.14 40.54 -37.78
C VAL A 966 -21.73 39.39 -38.60
N ALA A 967 -20.91 38.58 -39.29
CA ALA A 967 -21.38 37.43 -40.05
C ALA A 967 -21.90 36.28 -39.17
N GLN A 968 -21.24 35.99 -38.03
CA GLN A 968 -21.71 34.98 -37.08
C GLN A 968 -22.97 35.45 -36.34
N ALA A 969 -23.02 36.74 -35.97
CA ALA A 969 -24.23 37.35 -35.43
C ALA A 969 -25.42 37.24 -36.41
N PHE A 970 -25.18 37.45 -37.72
CA PHE A 970 -26.21 37.28 -38.74
C PHE A 970 -26.71 35.84 -38.84
N ALA A 971 -25.80 34.85 -38.89
CA ALA A 971 -26.17 33.44 -38.97
C ALA A 971 -27.05 32.98 -37.80
N ILE A 972 -26.71 33.39 -36.57
CA ILE A 972 -27.52 33.10 -35.38
C ILE A 972 -28.91 33.77 -35.48
N VAL A 973 -28.97 35.03 -35.90
CA VAL A 973 -30.25 35.76 -36.04
C VAL A 973 -31.15 35.19 -37.14
N GLU A 974 -30.59 34.80 -38.29
CA GLU A 974 -31.36 34.13 -39.34
C GLU A 974 -31.88 32.76 -38.86
N ARG A 975 -31.07 31.98 -38.13
CA ARG A 975 -31.48 30.70 -37.52
C ARG A 975 -32.61 30.90 -36.50
N LEU A 976 -32.49 31.88 -35.61
CA LEU A 976 -33.55 32.22 -34.65
C LEU A 976 -34.86 32.59 -35.35
N LEU A 977 -34.81 33.28 -36.49
CA LEU A 977 -35.98 33.64 -37.31
C LEU A 977 -36.59 32.47 -38.10
N GLN A 978 -35.95 31.29 -38.17
CA GLN A 978 -36.57 30.10 -38.74
C GLN A 978 -37.69 29.57 -37.84
N SER A 979 -37.51 29.63 -36.52
CA SER A 979 -38.51 29.25 -35.52
C SER A 979 -39.78 30.08 -35.66
N GLU A 980 -40.92 29.42 -35.84
CA GLU A 980 -42.21 30.07 -36.11
C GLU A 980 -42.66 30.96 -34.94
N ASN A 981 -42.30 30.58 -33.71
CA ASN A 981 -42.53 31.35 -32.49
C ASN A 981 -41.70 32.64 -32.41
N ASN A 982 -40.58 32.74 -33.13
CA ASN A 982 -39.61 33.84 -32.98
C ASN A 982 -39.70 34.88 -34.11
N ARG A 983 -40.34 34.53 -35.24
CA ARG A 983 -40.46 35.37 -36.45
C ARG A 983 -41.02 36.78 -36.24
N LEU A 984 -41.84 36.96 -35.20
CA LEU A 984 -42.51 38.23 -34.90
C LEU A 984 -41.89 38.97 -33.71
N TYR A 985 -40.78 38.50 -33.14
CA TYR A 985 -40.16 39.11 -31.96
C TYR A 985 -39.43 40.42 -32.32
N PRO A 986 -39.88 41.61 -31.87
CA PRO A 986 -39.39 42.88 -32.40
C PRO A 986 -37.89 43.15 -32.17
N PRO A 987 -37.27 42.81 -31.01
CA PRO A 987 -35.83 42.98 -30.82
C PRO A 987 -34.97 42.13 -31.76
N LEU A 988 -35.38 40.90 -32.08
CA LEU A 988 -34.69 40.03 -33.04
C LEU A 988 -34.73 40.61 -34.47
N LEU A 989 -35.89 41.13 -34.89
CA LEU A 989 -36.05 41.84 -36.16
C LEU A 989 -35.22 43.14 -36.21
N ASN A 990 -35.17 43.89 -35.10
CA ASN A 990 -34.35 45.11 -34.99
C ASN A 990 -32.85 44.79 -35.07
N LEU A 991 -32.38 43.77 -34.35
CA LEU A 991 -31.00 43.28 -34.43
C LEU A 991 -30.67 42.80 -35.86
N ARG A 992 -31.55 42.03 -36.50
CA ARG A 992 -31.41 41.63 -37.92
C ARG A 992 -31.18 42.84 -38.82
N GLN A 993 -31.99 43.89 -38.66
CA GLN A 993 -31.88 45.08 -39.52
C GLN A 993 -30.64 45.94 -39.17
N ARG A 994 -30.22 46.02 -37.90
CA ARG A 994 -28.94 46.61 -37.49
C ARG A 994 -27.74 45.87 -38.08
N ILE A 995 -27.81 44.54 -38.18
CA ILE A 995 -26.81 43.68 -38.82
C ILE A 995 -26.81 43.87 -40.34
N ALA A 996 -27.96 43.77 -41.00
CA ALA A 996 -28.11 43.94 -42.44
C ALA A 996 -27.59 45.31 -42.92
N ASN A 997 -27.99 46.39 -42.23
CA ASN A 997 -27.48 47.76 -42.48
C ASN A 997 -25.94 47.87 -42.35
N ARG A 998 -25.28 47.01 -41.56
CA ARG A 998 -23.82 46.99 -41.34
C ARG A 998 -23.09 46.06 -42.32
N LEU A 999 -23.78 45.06 -42.87
CA LEU A 999 -23.30 44.19 -43.96
C LEU A 999 -23.56 44.77 -45.35
N GLY A 1000 -24.52 45.70 -45.49
CA GLY A 1000 -24.89 46.34 -46.76
C GLY A 1000 -25.87 45.50 -47.60
N ILE A 1001 -26.79 44.78 -46.95
CA ILE A 1001 -27.80 43.88 -47.57
C ILE A 1001 -29.20 44.46 -47.38
#